data_AF-A0A8C0M7V3-F1
#
_entry.id   AF-A0A8C0M7V3-F1
#
_cell.length_a   1.000
_cell.length_b   1.000
_cell.length_c   1.000
_cell.angle_alpha   90.00
_cell.angle_beta   90.00
_cell.angle_gamma   90.00
#
_symmetry.space_group_name_H-M   'P 1'
#
loop_
_entity.id
_entity.type
_entity.pdbx_description
1 polymer ?
#
loop_
_entity_poly.entity_id
_entity_poly.type
_entity_poly.pdbx_seq_one_letter_code
_entity_poly.pdbx_strand_id
1 'polypeptide(L)'
;GHGRHPWEAFSLSFPSCLMRLETSLAGQHLQGGLRSHCMNLVMLAPSPGVPPEEPDAQPAGGAEPAFLDRIQRLSTEEGTVGRTESEGSDEAEEDRQHLVVLDPDHPLMVRFQAALKNYLNRQIEKLKLELRELSLATKQSRGQRQELGVDLYGVQQHLARLQMQLEKSHDLHSIAARARRQKEAELQAARLLYTRTCEAADGERRKLAALQAELERLALHLFYMQNIDQDVRDDIRVMKQVVKKSEPLCSDLHVDQLTTKANQLQEQIALLEAQSYAQAEDTRALRKAVSEACTEIDAINMEKRRILQQWATCLVGMKHRDEAHRTIQEALSECQHQIMSIDGEIEAYKKSIMKEEEKNEKLASILNREETETHLMQKLTTQCLTKLEALQNEFNTYRLALQATEDALGKAQVECTATTGELQSVHQAIQHELELRRRMDASIVEKLQEHMTSNKMTKYFHQLILKLQKEKTNLVTHLSKIDGDIAQTTLNITNTNCRLDMHQKTLGELDKEVKKVNDLITNSENEISRRTILIERKQGLINFFNKQLEQMVSELGGEEVGPLDLEIKRLTKLMEEHNSNVTQAQVTWLRLQQEMVKATQEREAQLVALDTFRKEVHILEQKKLRVESKIDQEKKEQKELERHMKDLDNDLKKLNVLISKNRSSSEGLQQDNLVTEKEFVRSLKSSERETIEMQERLSQLQEEKVAMLNNLVEAEHQIMLWEKKIQLAKEMRASVDSETGQTELRAMKAEIHRMKVRHGQLLKQQEKMIRDMELAVARRETISIQAKEQSKTDKKLLTRTDFHHKQTELRRKIKDIHKATEECTKVISELEETQKHVSSSLMEKQEQLSMMQSSTDELEADLDRLLALKQQNLLELVARQTRLKHLQAVKDGRYVFLFRSKQSLLAEHRRLDNRMATISTILDQVKDEYPQFQEALLKVREAIARKLQPSGPP
;
A
#
# COMPACT_ATOMS: atom_id res chain seq x y z
N GLY A 1 -18.94 -1.50 16.74
CA GLY A 1 -18.49 -2.07 18.04
C GLY A 1 -17.05 -2.54 17.90
N HIS A 2 -16.22 -2.65 18.95
CA HIS A 2 -16.49 -3.27 20.26
C HIS A 2 -16.95 -4.74 20.08
N GLY A 3 -16.39 -5.75 20.74
CA GLY A 3 -15.42 -5.81 21.86
C GLY A 3 -15.69 -7.12 22.63
N ARG A 4 -14.85 -7.65 23.52
CA ARG A 4 -13.63 -7.14 24.20
C ARG A 4 -12.66 -8.29 24.56
N HIS A 5 -11.46 -7.94 25.03
CA HIS A 5 -10.63 -8.75 25.96
C HIS A 5 -11.43 -9.15 27.23
N PRO A 6 -11.09 -10.22 28.00
CA PRO A 6 -9.81 -10.40 28.74
C PRO A 6 -9.27 -11.86 28.77
N TRP A 7 -8.11 -12.25 29.35
CA TRP A 7 -6.80 -11.62 29.67
C TRP A 7 -5.76 -12.72 29.98
N GLU A 8 -4.48 -12.31 30.08
CA GLU A 8 -3.35 -12.85 30.89
C GLU A 8 -3.03 -14.35 31.01
N ALA A 9 -1.73 -14.64 31.21
CA ALA A 9 -1.20 -15.95 31.58
C ALA A 9 -0.81 -15.98 33.07
N PHE A 10 -0.92 -17.14 33.72
CA PHE A 10 -0.31 -17.38 35.02
C PHE A 10 0.36 -18.76 35.08
N SER A 11 1.35 -18.88 35.95
CA SER A 11 2.13 -20.10 36.20
C SER A 11 1.71 -20.77 37.50
N LEU A 12 1.95 -22.09 37.65
CA LEU A 12 2.70 -22.69 38.78
C LEU A 12 2.63 -24.24 38.85
N SER A 13 3.63 -24.80 39.55
CA SER A 13 3.63 -26.04 40.36
C SER A 13 3.27 -27.41 39.76
N PHE A 14 4.33 -28.24 39.61
CA PHE A 14 4.51 -29.62 40.14
C PHE A 14 3.58 -30.02 41.33
N PRO A 15 3.25 -31.31 41.58
CA PRO A 15 4.30 -32.31 41.91
C PRO A 15 4.09 -33.83 41.63
N SER A 16 5.22 -34.46 41.28
CA SER A 16 5.80 -35.70 41.86
C SER A 16 5.12 -37.09 41.83
N CYS A 17 6.01 -38.10 41.87
CA CYS A 17 5.81 -39.50 42.29
C CYS A 17 5.05 -40.46 41.33
N LEU A 18 5.29 -41.77 41.34
CA LEU A 18 6.52 -42.60 41.53
C LEU A 18 6.13 -44.07 41.20
N MET A 19 7.13 -44.96 41.03
CA MET A 19 6.98 -46.43 40.90
C MET A 19 6.23 -46.94 39.64
N ARG A 20 6.31 -48.22 39.22
CA ARG A 20 7.38 -49.26 39.16
C ARG A 20 6.78 -50.50 38.45
N LEU A 21 7.61 -51.41 37.94
CA LEU A 21 7.24 -52.77 37.47
C LEU A 21 6.37 -52.80 36.17
N GLU A 22 6.35 -53.84 35.33
CA GLU A 22 7.31 -54.94 35.12
C GLU A 22 7.27 -55.51 33.68
N THR A 23 8.15 -56.48 33.42
CA THR A 23 8.32 -57.28 32.20
C THR A 23 7.08 -58.09 31.79
N SER A 24 6.91 -58.38 30.47
CA SER A 24 6.81 -59.78 29.97
C SER A 24 6.86 -59.90 28.42
N LEU A 25 7.47 -61.01 27.94
CA LEU A 25 7.28 -61.86 26.73
C LEU A 25 6.33 -61.39 25.59
N ALA A 26 6.48 -61.75 24.30
CA ALA A 26 7.44 -62.53 23.48
C ALA A 26 7.17 -62.14 21.97
N GLY A 27 7.85 -62.56 20.90
CA GLY A 27 8.97 -63.48 20.67
C GLY A 27 8.66 -64.46 19.51
N GLN A 28 9.55 -64.55 18.49
CA GLN A 28 9.54 -65.51 17.35
C GLN A 28 8.42 -65.31 16.28
N HIS A 29 8.55 -65.71 14.99
CA HIS A 29 9.68 -66.22 14.18
C HIS A 29 9.49 -65.92 12.66
N LEU A 30 10.61 -65.87 11.90
CA LEU A 30 10.94 -66.40 10.54
C LEU A 30 9.83 -66.80 9.51
N GLN A 31 10.02 -66.87 8.17
CA GLN A 31 11.06 -66.41 7.20
C GLN A 31 10.67 -66.85 5.75
N GLY A 32 11.17 -66.16 4.70
CA GLY A 32 11.02 -66.55 3.26
C GLY A 32 9.75 -65.95 2.60
N GLY A 33 9.64 -65.76 1.28
CA GLY A 33 10.40 -66.18 0.09
C GLY A 33 9.39 -66.63 -0.99
N LEU A 34 9.52 -66.45 -2.30
CA LEU A 34 10.64 -66.06 -3.19
C LEU A 34 10.08 -65.62 -4.58
N ARG A 35 10.82 -64.76 -5.31
CA ARG A 35 10.70 -64.44 -6.77
C ARG A 35 9.40 -63.73 -7.23
N SER A 36 9.37 -62.70 -8.10
CA SER A 36 10.23 -62.19 -9.19
C SER A 36 10.01 -62.80 -10.58
N HIS A 37 9.32 -62.07 -11.46
CA HIS A 37 9.88 -61.60 -12.75
C HIS A 37 9.06 -60.46 -13.37
N CYS A 38 9.68 -59.72 -14.29
CA CYS A 38 9.08 -58.62 -15.06
C CYS A 38 8.90 -59.04 -16.53
N MET A 39 7.97 -58.42 -17.28
CA MET A 39 8.31 -57.70 -18.52
C MET A 39 7.15 -56.85 -19.09
N ASN A 40 7.50 -55.98 -20.04
CA ASN A 40 6.69 -54.88 -20.57
C ASN A 40 5.93 -55.26 -21.86
N LEU A 41 4.85 -54.51 -22.15
CA LEU A 41 4.47 -53.84 -23.43
C LEU A 41 2.96 -53.46 -23.33
N VAL A 42 2.34 -52.41 -23.90
CA VAL A 42 2.65 -51.11 -24.54
C VAL A 42 1.35 -50.75 -25.32
N MET A 43 0.84 -49.51 -25.19
CA MET A 43 -0.16 -48.80 -26.05
C MET A 43 -1.45 -49.56 -26.48
N LEU A 44 -2.66 -49.08 -26.21
CA LEU A 44 -3.32 -47.95 -26.90
C LEU A 44 -4.65 -47.52 -26.19
N ALA A 45 -5.29 -46.47 -26.69
CA ALA A 45 -6.64 -45.99 -26.31
C ALA A 45 -7.53 -45.88 -27.59
N PRO A 46 -8.82 -45.41 -27.60
CA PRO A 46 -9.69 -44.93 -26.51
C PRO A 46 -11.19 -45.39 -26.55
N SER A 47 -11.93 -45.21 -25.44
CA SER A 47 -13.42 -45.21 -25.33
C SER A 47 -14.16 -46.54 -25.67
N PRO A 48 -15.52 -46.68 -25.61
CA PRO A 48 -16.57 -45.78 -25.06
C PRO A 48 -17.65 -46.48 -24.16
N GLY A 49 -18.57 -45.70 -23.54
CA GLY A 49 -20.02 -45.92 -23.64
C GLY A 49 -20.85 -46.87 -22.72
N VAL A 50 -21.45 -46.28 -21.65
CA VAL A 50 -22.85 -46.50 -21.13
C VAL A 50 -23.25 -47.91 -20.54
N PRO A 51 -24.51 -48.21 -20.05
CA PRO A 51 -24.73 -48.98 -18.79
C PRO A 51 -25.47 -50.35 -18.97
N PRO A 52 -25.90 -51.04 -17.88
CA PRO A 52 -27.35 -51.00 -17.49
C PRO A 52 -27.72 -51.25 -15.99
N GLU A 53 -28.98 -50.91 -15.66
CA GLU A 53 -30.03 -51.51 -14.78
C GLU A 53 -29.75 -52.27 -13.45
N GLU A 54 -30.39 -51.77 -12.36
CA GLU A 54 -31.23 -52.42 -11.30
C GLU A 54 -30.73 -53.63 -10.43
N PRO A 55 -31.38 -54.02 -9.28
CA PRO A 55 -32.67 -53.57 -8.69
C PRO A 55 -32.71 -53.19 -7.18
N ASP A 56 -33.90 -52.76 -6.73
CA ASP A 56 -34.52 -52.83 -5.38
C ASP A 56 -33.77 -52.44 -4.08
N ALA A 57 -34.23 -51.35 -3.42
CA ALA A 57 -35.03 -51.43 -2.17
C ALA A 57 -35.50 -50.06 -1.61
N GLN A 58 -36.63 -50.07 -0.90
CA GLN A 58 -37.32 -48.96 -0.19
C GLN A 58 -36.54 -48.38 1.03
N PRO A 59 -36.89 -47.20 1.62
CA PRO A 59 -38.25 -46.62 1.72
C PRO A 59 -38.44 -45.08 1.63
N ALA A 60 -39.74 -44.70 1.59
CA ALA A 60 -40.40 -43.44 1.97
C ALA A 60 -39.66 -42.08 1.80
N GLY A 61 -40.22 -41.05 1.13
CA GLY A 61 -41.63 -40.80 0.78
C GLY A 61 -42.20 -39.67 1.65
N GLY A 62 -42.73 -38.57 1.13
CA GLY A 62 -42.85 -38.17 -0.28
C GLY A 62 -42.79 -36.64 -0.44
N ALA A 63 -42.77 -36.18 -1.69
CA ALA A 63 -42.53 -34.79 -2.06
C ALA A 63 -43.65 -34.20 -2.94
N GLU A 64 -43.66 -32.88 -3.03
CA GLU A 64 -44.26 -32.01 -4.06
C GLU A 64 -43.44 -30.69 -3.97
N PRO A 65 -43.23 -29.89 -5.06
CA PRO A 65 -44.33 -29.57 -5.95
C PRO A 65 -44.05 -29.37 -7.46
N ALA A 66 -45.18 -29.26 -8.19
CA ALA A 66 -45.49 -28.21 -9.18
C ALA A 66 -45.47 -28.48 -10.70
N PHE A 67 -46.54 -27.94 -11.30
CA PHE A 67 -46.60 -27.14 -12.55
C PHE A 67 -47.17 -27.76 -13.84
N LEU A 68 -47.60 -26.84 -14.71
CA LEU A 68 -48.41 -26.95 -15.94
C LEU A 68 -47.62 -27.66 -17.09
N ASP A 69 -48.18 -28.03 -18.26
CA ASP A 69 -49.29 -27.43 -19.02
C ASP A 69 -49.82 -28.33 -20.18
N ARG A 70 -51.02 -28.03 -20.73
CA ARG A 70 -51.48 -28.27 -22.14
C ARG A 70 -51.58 -29.72 -22.73
N ILE A 71 -52.39 -30.04 -23.77
CA ILE A 71 -53.60 -29.44 -24.40
C ILE A 71 -54.33 -30.46 -25.33
N GLN A 72 -55.67 -30.34 -25.54
CA GLN A 72 -56.50 -30.96 -26.62
C GLN A 72 -56.53 -32.51 -26.68
N ARG A 73 -57.48 -33.26 -27.28
CA ARG A 73 -58.83 -33.15 -27.94
C ARG A 73 -59.43 -34.59 -27.86
N LEU A 74 -60.72 -34.96 -27.97
CA LEU A 74 -61.90 -34.53 -28.76
C LEU A 74 -63.17 -35.33 -28.28
N SER A 75 -64.30 -35.25 -29.02
CA SER A 75 -65.57 -36.07 -28.93
C SER A 75 -66.43 -35.94 -27.64
N THR A 76 -67.67 -35.40 -27.67
CA THR A 76 -69.02 -35.99 -28.03
C THR A 76 -69.56 -37.02 -27.02
N GLU A 77 -70.86 -37.08 -26.67
CA GLU A 77 -72.08 -36.61 -27.37
C GLU A 77 -73.23 -36.17 -26.41
N GLU A 78 -74.02 -35.17 -26.84
CA GLU A 78 -75.48 -34.90 -26.71
C GLU A 78 -76.36 -35.15 -25.44
N GLY A 79 -77.50 -34.42 -25.38
CA GLY A 79 -78.61 -34.63 -24.43
C GLY A 79 -79.43 -33.35 -24.12
N THR A 80 -80.68 -33.23 -24.62
CA THR A 80 -81.45 -31.96 -24.63
C THR A 80 -82.91 -32.03 -24.14
N VAL A 81 -83.36 -30.94 -23.49
CA VAL A 81 -84.73 -30.36 -23.48
C VAL A 81 -85.92 -31.11 -22.83
N GLY A 82 -86.60 -30.40 -21.90
CA GLY A 82 -88.05 -30.50 -21.64
C GLY A 82 -88.54 -31.60 -20.66
N ARG A 83 -89.83 -31.65 -20.28
CA ARG A 83 -90.92 -30.63 -20.30
C ARG A 83 -92.13 -31.13 -19.47
N THR A 84 -92.69 -30.25 -18.61
CA THR A 84 -94.05 -30.16 -17.96
C THR A 84 -94.88 -31.40 -17.54
N GLU A 85 -95.78 -31.16 -16.55
CA GLU A 85 -96.91 -32.01 -16.10
C GLU A 85 -96.51 -33.30 -15.31
N SER A 86 -97.31 -33.86 -14.39
CA SER A 86 -98.70 -33.61 -13.96
C SER A 86 -98.89 -33.74 -12.43
N GLU A 87 -100.00 -33.22 -11.90
CA GLU A 87 -100.51 -33.38 -10.53
C GLU A 87 -101.13 -34.78 -10.25
N GLY A 88 -101.36 -35.14 -8.98
CA GLY A 88 -102.34 -36.17 -8.59
C GLY A 88 -102.23 -36.82 -7.20
N SER A 89 -103.15 -36.43 -6.28
CA SER A 89 -103.66 -37.16 -5.07
C SER A 89 -102.64 -37.66 -4.02
N ASP A 90 -102.57 -37.19 -2.76
CA ASP A 90 -103.56 -36.96 -1.67
C ASP A 90 -103.81 -38.17 -0.73
N GLU A 91 -104.07 -37.85 0.55
CA GLU A 91 -104.24 -38.71 1.75
C GLU A 91 -102.97 -39.40 2.29
N ALA A 92 -102.62 -39.37 3.60
CA ALA A 92 -103.30 -38.82 4.79
C ALA A 92 -102.28 -38.23 5.82
N GLU A 93 -102.79 -37.67 6.94
CA GLU A 93 -102.13 -36.68 7.81
C GLU A 93 -101.11 -37.21 8.86
N GLU A 94 -100.19 -36.33 9.32
CA GLU A 94 -100.20 -35.78 10.70
C GLU A 94 -99.21 -34.58 10.89
N ASP A 95 -99.75 -33.44 11.35
CA ASP A 95 -99.12 -32.26 11.97
C ASP A 95 -97.67 -31.84 11.60
N ARG A 96 -97.52 -30.89 10.65
CA ARG A 96 -96.48 -29.83 10.68
C ARG A 96 -96.97 -28.48 10.15
N GLN A 97 -96.70 -27.43 10.94
CA GLN A 97 -97.02 -26.03 10.57
C GLN A 97 -96.13 -25.52 9.43
N HIS A 98 -96.72 -24.95 8.39
CA HIS A 98 -95.98 -24.36 7.26
C HIS A 98 -95.15 -23.13 7.67
N LEU A 99 -93.84 -23.19 7.43
CA LEU A 99 -93.00 -22.00 7.34
C LEU A 99 -93.12 -21.39 5.94
N VAL A 100 -93.56 -20.13 5.85
CA VAL A 100 -93.46 -19.35 4.61
C VAL A 100 -92.03 -18.83 4.49
N VAL A 101 -91.28 -19.33 3.51
CA VAL A 101 -89.93 -18.86 3.19
C VAL A 101 -90.02 -17.67 2.24
N LEU A 102 -89.27 -16.60 2.52
CA LEU A 102 -89.16 -15.43 1.64
C LEU A 102 -88.12 -15.67 0.55
N ASP A 103 -88.43 -15.22 -0.67
CA ASP A 103 -87.54 -15.34 -1.84
C ASP A 103 -86.21 -14.58 -1.65
N PRO A 104 -85.09 -15.03 -2.24
CA PRO A 104 -83.80 -14.36 -2.09
C PRO A 104 -83.80 -12.89 -2.52
N ASP A 105 -84.51 -12.54 -3.61
CA ASP A 105 -84.57 -11.18 -4.13
C ASP A 105 -85.63 -10.30 -3.43
N HIS A 106 -86.29 -10.81 -2.38
CA HIS A 106 -87.29 -10.06 -1.64
C HIS A 106 -86.65 -8.86 -0.90
N PRO A 107 -87.18 -7.62 -1.01
CA PRO A 107 -86.49 -6.40 -0.56
C PRO A 107 -86.15 -6.34 0.94
N LEU A 108 -86.80 -7.15 1.78
CA LEU A 108 -86.48 -7.26 3.21
C LEU A 108 -85.22 -8.10 3.48
N MET A 109 -84.81 -8.96 2.55
CA MET A 109 -83.61 -9.82 2.66
C MET A 109 -82.31 -9.06 2.39
N VAL A 110 -82.37 -7.95 1.64
CA VAL A 110 -81.18 -7.19 1.18
C VAL A 110 -80.28 -6.73 2.34
N ARG A 111 -80.86 -6.27 3.45
CA ARG A 111 -80.11 -5.87 4.66
C ARG A 111 -79.33 -7.04 5.28
N PHE A 112 -79.98 -8.20 5.40
CA PHE A 112 -79.37 -9.44 5.90
C PHE A 112 -78.26 -9.96 4.96
N GLN A 113 -78.49 -9.93 3.65
CA GLN A 113 -77.50 -10.32 2.64
C GLN A 113 -76.28 -9.41 2.62
N ALA A 114 -76.47 -8.10 2.75
CA ALA A 114 -75.38 -7.13 2.85
C ALA A 114 -74.51 -7.37 4.09
N ALA A 115 -75.13 -7.62 5.25
CA ALA A 115 -74.42 -7.98 6.48
C ALA A 115 -73.61 -9.28 6.30
N LEU A 116 -74.21 -10.32 5.71
CA LEU A 116 -73.54 -11.60 5.44
C LEU A 116 -72.37 -11.47 4.46
N LYS A 117 -72.53 -10.68 3.39
CA LYS A 117 -71.48 -10.40 2.39
C LYS A 117 -70.28 -9.66 3.00
N ASN A 118 -70.55 -8.66 3.84
CA ASN A 118 -69.53 -7.91 4.55
C ASN A 118 -68.74 -8.80 5.54
N TYR A 119 -69.43 -9.69 6.27
CA TYR A 119 -68.78 -10.67 7.14
C TYR A 119 -67.84 -11.61 6.35
N LEU A 120 -68.28 -12.13 5.19
CA LEU A 120 -67.47 -13.04 4.37
C LEU A 120 -66.23 -12.34 3.79
N ASN A 121 -66.36 -11.11 3.29
CA ASN A 121 -65.24 -10.33 2.77
C ASN A 121 -64.14 -10.12 3.83
N ARG A 122 -64.50 -9.74 5.08
CA ARG A 122 -63.55 -9.57 6.19
C ARG A 122 -62.74 -10.82 6.49
N GLN A 123 -63.35 -12.01 6.43
CA GLN A 123 -62.62 -13.27 6.65
C GLN A 123 -61.66 -13.58 5.50
N ILE A 124 -62.07 -13.31 4.26
CA ILE A 124 -61.23 -13.48 3.05
C ILE A 124 -60.04 -12.52 3.08
N GLU A 125 -60.23 -11.27 3.51
CA GLU A 125 -59.15 -10.28 3.66
C GLU A 125 -58.15 -10.69 4.74
N LYS A 126 -58.63 -11.15 5.89
CA LYS A 126 -57.75 -11.67 6.96
C LYS A 126 -56.90 -12.85 6.49
N LEU A 127 -57.50 -13.85 5.83
CA LEU A 127 -56.76 -15.00 5.30
C LEU A 127 -55.74 -14.60 4.23
N LYS A 128 -56.03 -13.57 3.41
CA LYS A 128 -55.08 -13.02 2.43
C LYS A 128 -53.88 -12.32 3.09
N LEU A 129 -54.04 -11.71 4.26
CA LEU A 129 -52.93 -11.11 5.02
C LEU A 129 -52.05 -12.18 5.66
N GLU A 130 -52.64 -13.15 6.36
CA GLU A 130 -51.93 -14.28 6.98
C GLU A 130 -51.08 -15.05 5.95
N LEU A 131 -51.63 -15.29 4.74
CA LEU A 131 -50.91 -15.94 3.64
C LEU A 131 -49.74 -15.08 3.11
N ARG A 132 -49.90 -13.75 3.02
CA ARG A 132 -48.82 -12.82 2.63
C ARG A 132 -47.68 -12.82 3.64
N GLU A 133 -47.98 -12.73 4.93
CA GLU A 133 -47.00 -12.74 6.02
C GLU A 133 -46.15 -14.02 5.99
N LEU A 134 -46.80 -15.19 5.89
CA LEU A 134 -46.13 -16.48 5.74
C LEU A 134 -45.28 -16.56 4.44
N SER A 135 -45.74 -15.95 3.34
CA SER A 135 -44.98 -15.88 2.08
C SER A 135 -43.74 -14.99 2.15
N LEU A 136 -43.71 -14.00 3.05
CA LEU A 136 -42.55 -13.13 3.28
C LEU A 136 -41.53 -13.80 4.21
N ALA A 137 -42.00 -14.37 5.32
CA ALA A 137 -41.14 -15.12 6.25
C ALA A 137 -40.42 -16.29 5.57
N THR A 138 -41.12 -17.04 4.70
CA THR A 138 -40.51 -18.15 3.94
C THR A 138 -39.52 -17.68 2.86
N LYS A 139 -39.70 -16.48 2.29
CA LYS A 139 -38.68 -15.86 1.40
C LYS A 139 -37.43 -15.44 2.16
N GLN A 140 -37.60 -14.76 3.30
CA GLN A 140 -36.47 -14.32 4.15
C GLN A 140 -35.64 -15.51 4.64
N SER A 141 -36.29 -16.57 5.13
CA SER A 141 -35.61 -17.81 5.57
C SER A 141 -34.86 -18.52 4.42
N ARG A 142 -35.37 -18.46 3.18
CA ARG A 142 -34.66 -18.98 2.00
C ARG A 142 -33.41 -18.16 1.66
N GLY A 143 -33.49 -16.83 1.75
CA GLY A 143 -32.33 -15.94 1.55
C GLY A 143 -31.22 -16.21 2.57
N GLN A 144 -31.54 -16.20 3.86
CA GLN A 144 -30.60 -16.51 4.95
C GLN A 144 -29.94 -17.89 4.78
N ARG A 145 -30.70 -18.91 4.32
CA ARG A 145 -30.14 -20.24 4.03
C ARG A 145 -29.18 -20.23 2.83
N GLN A 146 -29.38 -19.37 1.83
CA GLN A 146 -28.48 -19.23 0.68
C GLN A 146 -27.20 -18.49 1.09
N GLU A 147 -27.31 -17.40 1.85
CA GLU A 147 -26.19 -16.64 2.42
C GLU A 147 -25.28 -17.55 3.26
N LEU A 148 -25.85 -18.24 4.26
CA LEU A 148 -25.12 -19.22 5.07
C LEU A 148 -24.50 -20.36 4.25
N GLY A 149 -25.10 -20.73 3.12
CA GLY A 149 -24.55 -21.73 2.20
C GLY A 149 -23.30 -21.23 1.45
N VAL A 150 -23.30 -19.96 1.04
CA VAL A 150 -22.14 -19.31 0.40
C VAL A 150 -21.00 -19.12 1.40
N ASP A 151 -21.30 -18.65 2.62
CA ASP A 151 -20.30 -18.48 3.67
C ASP A 151 -19.66 -19.82 4.06
N LEU A 152 -20.47 -20.87 4.24
CA LEU A 152 -19.99 -22.22 4.56
C LEU A 152 -19.11 -22.78 3.44
N TYR A 153 -19.46 -22.55 2.16
CA TYR A 153 -18.61 -22.93 1.02
C TYR A 153 -17.30 -22.12 0.99
N GLY A 154 -17.33 -20.83 1.33
CA GLY A 154 -16.13 -20.01 1.51
C GLY A 154 -15.20 -20.59 2.59
N VAL A 155 -15.75 -20.94 3.76
CA VAL A 155 -15.02 -21.59 4.86
C VAL A 155 -14.45 -22.95 4.42
N GLN A 156 -15.21 -23.76 3.68
CA GLN A 156 -14.71 -25.01 3.10
C GLN A 156 -13.52 -24.78 2.15
N GLN A 157 -13.56 -23.77 1.26
CA GLN A 157 -12.42 -23.44 0.42
C GLN A 157 -11.21 -22.93 1.20
N HIS A 158 -11.40 -22.25 2.33
CA HIS A 158 -10.30 -21.86 3.22
C HIS A 158 -9.71 -23.07 3.96
N LEU A 159 -10.56 -23.98 4.44
CA LEU A 159 -10.15 -25.23 5.09
C LEU A 159 -9.36 -26.14 4.13
N ALA A 160 -9.80 -26.31 2.89
CA ALA A 160 -9.07 -27.08 1.87
C ALA A 160 -7.70 -26.45 1.52
N ARG A 161 -7.61 -25.12 1.46
CA ARG A 161 -6.34 -24.40 1.28
C ARG A 161 -5.38 -24.62 2.45
N LEU A 162 -5.88 -24.63 3.68
CA LEU A 162 -5.09 -24.92 4.89
C LEU A 162 -4.65 -26.39 4.95
N GLN A 163 -5.51 -27.34 4.55
CA GLN A 163 -5.15 -28.76 4.45
C GLN A 163 -4.00 -28.97 3.45
N MET A 164 -4.09 -28.43 2.24
CA MET A 164 -3.01 -28.50 1.25
C MET A 164 -1.69 -27.84 1.73
N GLN A 165 -1.78 -26.78 2.53
CA GLN A 165 -0.58 -26.17 3.16
C GLN A 165 0.01 -27.09 4.24
N LEU A 166 -0.84 -27.73 5.05
CA LEU A 166 -0.42 -28.67 6.09
C LEU A 166 0.22 -29.93 5.49
N GLU A 167 -0.35 -30.49 4.42
CA GLU A 167 0.23 -31.60 3.65
C GLU A 167 1.62 -31.25 3.11
N LYS A 168 1.77 -30.08 2.47
CA LYS A 168 3.08 -29.59 2.00
C LYS A 168 4.09 -29.41 3.14
N SER A 169 3.64 -28.96 4.31
CA SER A 169 4.51 -28.88 5.50
C SER A 169 4.91 -30.26 6.01
N HIS A 170 3.99 -31.24 5.95
CA HIS A 170 4.26 -32.62 6.33
C HIS A 170 5.26 -33.30 5.40
N ASP A 171 5.15 -33.08 4.08
CA ASP A 171 6.11 -33.56 3.08
C ASP A 171 7.52 -33.00 3.37
N LEU A 172 7.64 -31.68 3.58
CA LEU A 172 8.90 -31.03 3.94
C LEU A 172 9.49 -31.59 5.25
N HIS A 173 8.67 -31.78 6.28
CA HIS A 173 9.09 -32.44 7.51
C HIS A 173 9.51 -33.90 7.28
N SER A 174 8.86 -34.64 6.39
CA SER A 174 9.22 -36.02 6.04
C SER A 174 10.59 -36.09 5.36
N ILE A 175 10.88 -35.14 4.45
CA ILE A 175 12.17 -35.01 3.75
C ILE A 175 13.27 -34.65 4.75
N ALA A 176 13.04 -33.64 5.60
CA ALA A 176 13.98 -33.25 6.65
C ALA A 176 14.25 -34.40 7.63
N ALA A 177 13.23 -35.18 8.00
CA ALA A 177 13.37 -36.34 8.89
C ALA A 177 14.05 -37.55 8.21
N ARG A 178 14.03 -37.65 6.87
CA ARG A 178 14.84 -38.64 6.12
C ARG A 178 16.30 -38.20 6.08
N ALA A 179 16.58 -36.94 5.72
CA ALA A 179 17.93 -36.38 5.70
C ALA A 179 18.61 -36.42 7.08
N ARG A 180 17.87 -36.10 8.15
CA ARG A 180 18.36 -36.23 9.54
C ARG A 180 18.77 -37.66 9.86
N ARG A 181 17.91 -38.66 9.58
CA ARG A 181 18.23 -40.07 9.83
C ARG A 181 19.45 -40.55 9.04
N GLN A 182 19.63 -40.08 7.80
CA GLN A 182 20.83 -40.36 7.01
C GLN A 182 22.09 -39.81 7.69
N LYS A 183 22.08 -38.56 8.17
CA LYS A 183 23.21 -37.98 8.90
C LYS A 183 23.45 -38.59 10.28
N GLU A 184 22.40 -39.04 10.98
CA GLU A 184 22.54 -39.82 12.21
C GLU A 184 23.16 -41.21 11.95
N ALA A 185 22.83 -41.87 10.83
CA ALA A 185 23.45 -43.13 10.42
C ALA A 185 24.92 -42.96 9.96
N GLU A 186 25.24 -41.91 9.19
CA GLU A 186 26.62 -41.55 8.84
C GLU A 186 27.46 -41.29 10.11
N LEU A 187 26.91 -40.55 11.08
CA LEU A 187 27.57 -40.28 12.36
C LEU A 187 27.77 -41.54 13.21
N GLN A 188 26.80 -42.46 13.22
CA GLN A 188 26.95 -43.76 13.88
C GLN A 188 28.04 -44.62 13.21
N ALA A 189 28.09 -44.67 11.88
CA ALA A 189 29.16 -45.35 11.15
C ALA A 189 30.54 -44.75 11.45
N ALA A 190 30.66 -43.42 11.47
CA ALA A 190 31.90 -42.73 11.84
C ALA A 190 32.33 -43.02 13.28
N ARG A 191 31.39 -43.06 14.24
CA ARG A 191 31.67 -43.45 15.63
C ARG A 191 32.13 -44.91 15.75
N LEU A 192 31.51 -45.84 15.00
CA LEU A 192 31.91 -47.25 14.97
C LEU A 192 33.29 -47.46 14.31
N LEU A 193 33.67 -46.63 13.34
CA LEU A 193 35.03 -46.63 12.78
C LEU A 193 36.05 -46.08 13.79
N TYR A 194 35.72 -44.98 14.48
CA TYR A 194 36.57 -44.38 15.50
C TYR A 194 36.81 -45.30 16.71
N THR A 195 35.78 -45.98 17.22
CA THR A 195 35.98 -46.95 18.32
C THR A 195 36.87 -48.11 17.88
N ARG A 196 36.68 -48.65 16.67
CA ARG A 196 37.55 -49.70 16.11
C ARG A 196 39.00 -49.26 15.93
N THR A 197 39.26 -48.02 15.51
CA THR A 197 40.65 -47.53 15.39
C THR A 197 41.29 -47.26 16.75
N CYS A 198 40.52 -46.86 17.77
CA CYS A 198 40.99 -46.79 19.15
C CYS A 198 41.32 -48.19 19.71
N GLU A 199 40.42 -49.15 19.54
CA GLU A 199 40.62 -50.56 19.96
C GLU A 199 41.86 -51.18 19.31
N ALA A 200 42.10 -50.91 18.02
CA ALA A 200 43.29 -51.34 17.29
C ALA A 200 44.56 -50.65 17.81
N ALA A 201 44.53 -49.32 18.02
CA ALA A 201 45.67 -48.57 18.55
C ALA A 201 46.04 -49.01 19.98
N ASP A 202 45.05 -49.30 20.83
CA ASP A 202 45.27 -49.90 22.15
C ASP A 202 45.73 -51.36 22.05
N GLY A 203 45.35 -52.08 20.99
CA GLY A 203 45.94 -53.36 20.62
C GLY A 203 47.45 -53.26 20.41
N GLU A 204 47.90 -52.33 19.56
CA GLU A 204 49.34 -52.11 19.31
C GLU A 204 50.08 -51.59 20.55
N ARG A 205 49.46 -50.70 21.36
CA ARG A 205 50.03 -50.26 22.64
C ARG A 205 50.28 -51.43 23.61
N ARG A 206 49.35 -52.39 23.70
CA ARG A 206 49.54 -53.60 24.53
C ARG A 206 50.67 -54.49 24.01
N LYS A 207 50.84 -54.62 22.68
CA LYS A 207 51.99 -55.35 22.10
C LYS A 207 53.32 -54.64 22.41
N LEU A 208 53.37 -53.32 22.28
CA LEU A 208 54.57 -52.54 22.61
C LEU A 208 54.95 -52.68 24.09
N ALA A 209 53.98 -52.64 25.00
CA ALA A 209 54.21 -52.87 26.43
C ALA A 209 54.72 -54.30 26.72
N ALA A 210 54.20 -55.32 26.02
CA ALA A 210 54.69 -56.69 26.13
C ALA A 210 56.15 -56.83 25.64
N LEU A 211 56.48 -56.23 24.48
CA LEU A 211 57.85 -56.22 23.95
C LEU A 211 58.83 -55.46 24.86
N GLN A 212 58.38 -54.39 25.52
CA GLN A 212 59.17 -53.68 26.54
C GLN A 212 59.47 -54.58 27.74
N ALA A 213 58.47 -55.29 28.27
CA ALA A 213 58.67 -56.25 29.36
C ALA A 213 59.57 -57.43 28.96
N GLU A 214 59.53 -57.88 27.70
CA GLU A 214 60.46 -58.90 27.19
C GLU A 214 61.90 -58.38 27.09
N LEU A 215 62.11 -57.13 26.65
CA LEU A 215 63.42 -56.47 26.64
C LEU A 215 63.97 -56.28 28.06
N GLU A 216 63.14 -55.87 29.02
CA GLU A 216 63.51 -55.74 30.44
C GLU A 216 63.89 -57.10 31.04
N ARG A 217 63.16 -58.18 30.72
CA ARG A 217 63.49 -59.55 31.13
C ARG A 217 64.81 -60.03 30.53
N LEU A 218 65.11 -59.69 29.27
CA LEU A 218 66.38 -60.02 28.62
C LEU A 218 67.55 -59.21 29.21
N ALA A 219 67.34 -57.93 29.51
CA ALA A 219 68.33 -57.09 30.20
C ALA A 219 68.65 -57.63 31.61
N LEU A 220 67.63 -58.06 32.37
CA LEU A 220 67.83 -58.75 33.65
C LEU A 220 68.62 -60.06 33.48
N HIS A 221 68.34 -60.84 32.44
CA HIS A 221 69.08 -62.09 32.19
C HIS A 221 70.56 -61.83 31.88
N LEU A 222 70.87 -60.79 31.08
CA LEU A 222 72.24 -60.35 30.84
C LEU A 222 72.94 -59.87 32.13
N PHE A 223 72.24 -59.14 33.00
CA PHE A 223 72.77 -58.73 34.31
C PHE A 223 73.11 -59.93 35.21
N TYR A 224 72.23 -60.93 35.30
CA TYR A 224 72.51 -62.16 36.05
C TYR A 224 73.71 -62.93 35.48
N MET A 225 73.84 -63.02 34.15
CA MET A 225 74.99 -63.66 33.51
C MET A 225 76.30 -62.91 33.80
N GLN A 226 76.29 -61.57 33.75
CA GLN A 226 77.48 -60.75 34.06
C GLN A 226 77.96 -60.90 35.52
N ASN A 227 77.04 -61.07 36.48
CA ASN A 227 77.41 -61.30 37.88
C ASN A 227 78.03 -62.70 38.08
N ILE A 228 77.44 -63.74 37.48
CA ILE A 228 78.01 -65.11 37.52
C ILE A 228 79.42 -65.14 36.89
N ASP A 229 79.61 -64.41 35.79
CA ASP A 229 80.91 -64.28 35.10
C ASP A 229 81.96 -63.52 35.94
N GLN A 230 81.53 -62.76 36.94
CA GLN A 230 82.38 -62.08 37.92
C GLN A 230 82.71 -62.98 39.12
N ASP A 231 81.72 -63.67 39.70
CA ASP A 231 81.91 -64.58 40.85
C ASP A 231 82.94 -65.68 40.52
N VAL A 232 82.85 -66.28 39.32
CA VAL A 232 83.80 -67.30 38.83
C VAL A 232 85.24 -66.76 38.75
N ARG A 233 85.44 -65.46 38.52
CA ARG A 233 86.79 -64.84 38.48
C ARG A 233 87.39 -64.69 39.87
N ASP A 234 86.56 -64.57 40.90
CA ASP A 234 86.98 -64.42 42.28
C ASP A 234 87.26 -65.77 42.96
N ASP A 235 86.52 -66.84 42.64
CA ASP A 235 86.88 -68.21 43.04
C ASP A 235 88.27 -68.63 42.50
N ILE A 236 88.58 -68.26 41.26
CA ILE A 236 89.90 -68.50 40.63
C ILE A 236 91.04 -67.76 41.36
N ARG A 237 90.75 -66.69 42.11
CA ARG A 237 91.73 -65.97 42.94
C ARG A 237 91.96 -66.70 44.27
N VAL A 238 90.90 -67.19 44.93
CA VAL A 238 90.99 -67.93 46.20
C VAL A 238 91.80 -69.22 46.04
N MET A 239 91.54 -69.99 44.98
CA MET A 239 92.22 -71.28 44.74
C MET A 239 93.75 -71.16 44.54
N LYS A 240 94.26 -69.97 44.21
CA LYS A 240 95.72 -69.71 44.09
C LYS A 240 96.42 -69.47 45.44
N GLN A 241 95.71 -69.17 46.52
CA GLN A 241 96.32 -68.89 47.83
C GLN A 241 96.62 -70.12 48.69
N VAL A 242 96.05 -71.29 48.36
CA VAL A 242 96.13 -72.51 49.20
C VAL A 242 97.45 -73.29 49.04
N VAL A 243 98.24 -73.03 48.00
CA VAL A 243 99.27 -73.96 47.49
C VAL A 243 100.68 -73.78 48.10
N LYS A 244 100.88 -72.98 49.17
CA LYS A 244 102.24 -72.65 49.69
C LYS A 244 102.38 -72.56 51.23
N LYS A 245 102.51 -73.70 51.95
CA LYS A 245 103.09 -73.79 53.32
C LYS A 245 103.66 -75.19 53.67
N SER A 246 104.96 -75.29 53.98
CA SER A 246 105.61 -76.36 54.79
C SER A 246 107.12 -76.04 55.03
N GLU A 247 107.79 -76.72 55.98
CA GLU A 247 108.98 -76.21 56.72
C GLU A 247 110.20 -77.21 56.82
N PRO A 248 111.38 -76.82 57.39
CA PRO A 248 112.72 -77.38 57.03
C PRO A 248 113.53 -78.08 58.17
N LEU A 249 114.89 -78.15 58.02
CA LEU A 249 115.94 -78.73 58.91
C LEU A 249 116.05 -80.28 58.81
N CYS A 250 117.12 -81.04 59.16
CA CYS A 250 118.53 -80.91 59.64
C CYS A 250 119.18 -82.35 59.47
N SER A 251 120.42 -82.76 59.81
CA SER A 251 121.83 -82.26 59.96
C SER A 251 122.73 -83.50 60.30
N ASP A 252 124.07 -83.53 60.37
CA ASP A 252 125.10 -82.48 60.22
C ASP A 252 126.47 -82.88 59.60
N LEU A 253 126.66 -84.05 58.95
CA LEU A 253 127.83 -84.32 58.06
C LEU A 253 127.72 -83.54 56.73
N HIS A 254 127.24 -82.32 56.88
CA HIS A 254 126.40 -81.56 55.99
C HIS A 254 127.11 -80.25 55.66
N VAL A 255 128.00 -79.76 56.55
CA VAL A 255 128.68 -78.47 56.52
C VAL A 255 129.32 -78.13 55.17
N ASP A 256 130.09 -79.02 54.53
CA ASP A 256 130.72 -78.70 53.22
C ASP A 256 129.74 -78.76 52.04
N GLN A 257 128.68 -79.55 52.17
CA GLN A 257 127.54 -79.49 51.24
C GLN A 257 126.60 -78.31 51.57
N LEU A 258 126.68 -77.76 52.78
CA LEU A 258 125.94 -76.60 53.25
C LEU A 258 126.68 -75.30 52.97
N THR A 259 128.00 -75.24 52.90
CA THR A 259 128.71 -74.02 52.46
C THR A 259 128.52 -73.83 50.96
N THR A 260 128.62 -74.91 50.18
CA THR A 260 128.28 -74.90 48.75
C THR A 260 126.80 -74.62 48.50
N LYS A 261 125.88 -75.25 49.25
CA LYS A 261 124.44 -74.90 49.17
C LYS A 261 124.11 -73.54 49.78
N ALA A 262 124.83 -73.04 50.78
CA ALA A 262 124.60 -71.72 51.37
C ALA A 262 125.06 -70.63 50.41
N ASN A 263 126.16 -70.81 49.68
CA ASN A 263 126.52 -69.90 48.60
C ASN A 263 125.43 -69.90 47.51
N GLN A 264 124.96 -71.07 47.06
CA GLN A 264 123.84 -71.17 46.10
C GLN A 264 122.53 -70.60 46.65
N LEU A 265 122.25 -70.76 47.95
CA LEU A 265 121.08 -70.20 48.62
C LEU A 265 121.23 -68.70 48.89
N GLN A 266 122.45 -68.17 49.05
CA GLN A 266 122.72 -66.74 49.16
C GLN A 266 122.68 -66.06 47.79
N GLU A 267 123.08 -66.73 46.72
CA GLU A 267 122.81 -66.32 45.34
C GLU A 267 121.30 -66.33 45.05
N GLN A 268 120.57 -67.36 45.49
CA GLN A 268 119.10 -67.40 45.39
C GLN A 268 118.41 -66.38 46.30
N ILE A 269 118.91 -66.11 47.51
CA ILE A 269 118.41 -65.07 48.40
C ILE A 269 118.67 -63.70 47.78
N ALA A 270 119.88 -63.40 47.31
CA ALA A 270 120.17 -62.14 46.63
C ALA A 270 119.31 -61.95 45.36
N LEU A 271 119.04 -63.02 44.62
CA LEU A 271 118.14 -63.01 43.46
C LEU A 271 116.67 -62.84 43.86
N LEU A 272 116.21 -63.45 44.95
CA LEU A 272 114.86 -63.28 45.52
C LEU A 272 114.69 -61.90 46.19
N GLU A 273 115.74 -61.35 46.79
CA GLU A 273 115.79 -60.01 47.36
C GLU A 273 115.75 -58.97 46.24
N ALA A 274 116.55 -59.13 45.18
CA ALA A 274 116.47 -58.30 43.97
C ALA A 274 115.09 -58.39 43.29
N GLN A 275 114.49 -59.59 43.23
CA GLN A 275 113.11 -59.75 42.75
C GLN A 275 112.09 -59.10 43.69
N SER A 276 112.27 -59.18 45.02
CA SER A 276 111.39 -58.54 45.99
C SER A 276 111.50 -57.02 45.93
N TYR A 277 112.70 -56.50 45.67
CA TYR A 277 112.97 -55.08 45.47
C TYR A 277 112.32 -54.60 44.17
N ALA A 278 112.54 -55.30 43.05
CA ALA A 278 111.85 -55.02 41.79
C ALA A 278 110.33 -55.05 41.94
N GLN A 279 109.76 -56.07 42.60
CA GLN A 279 108.32 -56.15 42.88
C GLN A 279 107.85 -55.04 43.84
N ALA A 280 108.68 -54.58 44.78
CA ALA A 280 108.38 -53.44 45.63
C ALA A 280 108.40 -52.11 44.84
N GLU A 281 109.22 -51.99 43.80
CA GLU A 281 109.23 -50.85 42.88
C GLU A 281 108.07 -50.91 41.89
N ASP A 282 107.78 -52.07 41.27
CA ASP A 282 106.63 -52.30 40.40
C ASP A 282 105.32 -52.01 41.13
N THR A 283 105.13 -52.56 42.33
CA THR A 283 103.93 -52.27 43.13
C THR A 283 103.90 -50.82 43.61
N ARG A 284 105.03 -50.12 43.72
CA ARG A 284 105.07 -48.66 44.01
C ARG A 284 104.69 -47.85 42.77
N ALA A 285 105.12 -48.25 41.58
CA ALA A 285 104.72 -47.65 40.30
C ALA A 285 103.23 -47.87 40.02
N LEU A 286 102.73 -49.09 40.20
CA LEU A 286 101.30 -49.41 40.09
C LEU A 286 100.46 -48.62 41.10
N ARG A 287 100.93 -48.44 42.34
CA ARG A 287 100.24 -47.58 43.33
C ARG A 287 100.21 -46.11 42.93
N LYS A 288 101.28 -45.59 42.30
CA LYS A 288 101.27 -44.23 41.71
C LYS A 288 100.24 -44.12 40.59
N ALA A 289 100.30 -45.01 39.59
CA ALA A 289 99.36 -45.03 38.47
C ALA A 289 97.89 -45.17 38.92
N VAL A 290 97.62 -45.97 39.96
CA VAL A 290 96.28 -46.05 40.58
C VAL A 290 95.89 -44.75 41.27
N SER A 291 96.80 -44.08 42.00
CA SER A 291 96.49 -42.78 42.61
C SER A 291 96.28 -41.66 41.58
N GLU A 292 97.05 -41.68 40.48
CA GLU A 292 96.92 -40.77 39.34
C GLU A 292 95.55 -40.99 38.67
N ALA A 293 95.19 -42.24 38.34
CA ALA A 293 93.87 -42.60 37.80
C ALA A 293 92.72 -42.24 38.75
N CYS A 294 92.90 -42.35 40.08
CA CYS A 294 91.89 -41.88 41.05
C CYS A 294 91.71 -40.36 40.96
N THR A 295 92.79 -39.58 40.86
CA THR A 295 92.68 -38.12 40.68
C THR A 295 92.07 -37.72 39.34
N GLU A 296 92.30 -38.49 38.27
CA GLU A 296 91.62 -38.30 36.98
C GLU A 296 90.12 -38.61 37.08
N ILE A 297 89.74 -39.70 37.76
CA ILE A 297 88.33 -40.06 38.00
C ILE A 297 87.62 -38.98 38.83
N ASP A 298 88.28 -38.43 39.85
CA ASP A 298 87.72 -37.32 40.64
C ASP A 298 87.61 -36.02 39.84
N ALA A 299 88.58 -35.72 38.96
CA ALA A 299 88.48 -34.59 38.03
C ALA A 299 87.28 -34.76 37.07
N ILE A 300 87.14 -35.93 36.44
CA ILE A 300 86.01 -36.28 35.57
C ILE A 300 84.67 -36.20 36.33
N ASN A 301 84.62 -36.62 37.60
CA ASN A 301 83.43 -36.48 38.43
C ASN A 301 83.08 -35.01 38.74
N MET A 302 84.07 -34.16 38.95
CA MET A 302 83.87 -32.72 39.14
C MET A 302 83.40 -32.02 37.85
N GLU A 303 83.97 -32.40 36.69
CA GLU A 303 83.49 -31.92 35.38
C GLU A 303 82.06 -32.39 35.09
N LYS A 304 81.73 -33.66 35.35
CA LYS A 304 80.38 -34.20 35.23
C LYS A 304 79.37 -33.43 36.09
N ARG A 305 79.72 -33.09 37.34
CA ARG A 305 78.89 -32.24 38.21
C ARG A 305 78.71 -30.83 37.62
N ARG A 306 79.79 -30.21 37.13
CA ARG A 306 79.76 -28.88 36.47
C ARG A 306 78.87 -28.88 35.22
N ILE A 307 78.98 -29.90 34.36
CA ILE A 307 78.17 -30.05 33.14
C ILE A 307 76.70 -30.24 33.51
N LEU A 308 76.37 -31.08 34.50
CA LEU A 308 75.00 -31.26 34.97
C LEU A 308 74.40 -29.95 35.55
N GLN A 309 75.19 -29.17 36.30
CA GLN A 309 74.77 -27.87 36.81
C GLN A 309 74.56 -26.83 35.68
N GLN A 310 75.46 -26.79 34.70
CA GLN A 310 75.31 -25.95 33.51
C GLN A 310 74.07 -26.34 32.70
N TRP A 311 73.86 -27.64 32.46
CA TRP A 311 72.69 -28.15 31.76
C TRP A 311 71.38 -27.83 32.49
N ALA A 312 71.33 -28.00 33.82
CA ALA A 312 70.19 -27.57 34.62
C ALA A 312 69.92 -26.06 34.51
N THR A 313 70.97 -25.24 34.53
CA THR A 313 70.87 -23.78 34.34
C THR A 313 70.34 -23.43 32.95
N CYS A 314 70.83 -24.09 31.90
CA CYS A 314 70.34 -23.93 30.53
C CYS A 314 68.87 -24.36 30.37
N LEU A 315 68.45 -25.43 31.07
CA LEU A 315 67.08 -25.94 31.02
C LEU A 315 66.10 -25.04 31.79
N VAL A 316 66.53 -24.45 32.91
CA VAL A 316 65.80 -23.37 33.60
C VAL A 316 65.71 -22.12 32.71
N GLY A 317 66.81 -21.73 32.07
CA GLY A 317 66.85 -20.63 31.10
C GLY A 317 66.11 -20.91 29.78
N MET A 318 65.75 -22.17 29.50
CA MET A 318 64.83 -22.54 28.42
C MET A 318 63.39 -22.32 28.88
N LYS A 319 63.00 -22.89 30.02
CA LYS A 319 61.67 -22.69 30.61
C LYS A 319 61.29 -21.22 30.75
N HIS A 320 62.21 -20.34 31.19
CA HIS A 320 61.93 -18.90 31.28
C HIS A 320 61.71 -18.23 29.90
N ARG A 321 62.34 -18.72 28.83
CA ARG A 321 62.09 -18.24 27.46
C ARG A 321 60.77 -18.78 26.92
N ASP A 322 60.44 -20.03 27.22
CA ASP A 322 59.17 -20.65 26.83
C ASP A 322 57.98 -19.95 27.55
N GLU A 323 58.13 -19.65 28.84
CA GLU A 323 57.21 -18.87 29.67
C GLU A 323 57.02 -17.44 29.12
N ALA A 324 58.12 -16.74 28.82
CA ALA A 324 58.07 -15.42 28.20
C ALA A 324 57.40 -15.46 26.82
N HIS A 325 57.73 -16.45 25.99
CA HIS A 325 57.11 -16.63 24.68
C HIS A 325 55.61 -16.90 24.79
N ARG A 326 55.17 -17.72 25.76
CA ARG A 326 53.76 -17.95 26.09
C ARG A 326 53.06 -16.64 26.44
N THR A 327 53.61 -15.83 27.36
CA THR A 327 53.00 -14.53 27.72
C THR A 327 52.94 -13.54 26.55
N ILE A 328 53.90 -13.60 25.62
CA ILE A 328 53.89 -12.78 24.39
C ILE A 328 52.83 -13.29 23.39
N GLN A 329 52.63 -14.61 23.27
CA GLN A 329 51.55 -15.19 22.47
C GLN A 329 50.17 -14.85 23.04
N GLU A 330 50.01 -14.89 24.36
CA GLU A 330 48.79 -14.51 25.07
C GLU A 330 48.46 -13.04 24.84
N ALA A 331 49.40 -12.12 25.09
CA ALA A 331 49.23 -10.69 24.80
C ALA A 331 48.96 -10.41 23.31
N LEU A 332 49.57 -11.17 22.38
CA LEU A 332 49.28 -11.06 20.96
C LEU A 332 47.85 -11.50 20.62
N SER A 333 47.34 -12.56 21.26
CA SER A 333 45.95 -13.02 21.07
C SER A 333 44.94 -12.04 21.67
N GLU A 334 45.24 -11.43 22.83
CA GLU A 334 44.43 -10.35 23.40
C GLU A 334 44.37 -9.12 22.47
N CYS A 335 45.51 -8.70 21.92
CA CYS A 335 45.54 -7.63 20.91
C CYS A 335 44.75 -7.99 19.64
N GLN A 336 44.80 -9.25 19.17
CA GLN A 336 43.99 -9.71 18.04
C GLN A 336 42.48 -9.68 18.38
N HIS A 337 42.08 -10.09 19.58
CA HIS A 337 40.70 -10.00 20.03
C HIS A 337 40.21 -8.55 20.18
N GLN A 338 41.07 -7.64 20.65
CA GLN A 338 40.77 -6.20 20.69
C GLN A 338 40.59 -5.62 19.28
N ILE A 339 41.47 -5.96 18.33
CA ILE A 339 41.33 -5.55 16.92
C ILE A 339 40.01 -6.08 16.34
N MET A 340 39.67 -7.36 16.57
CA MET A 340 38.39 -7.93 16.11
C MET A 340 37.16 -7.26 16.75
N SER A 341 37.26 -6.79 18.00
CA SER A 341 36.19 -6.00 18.65
C SER A 341 36.03 -4.63 17.99
N ILE A 342 37.16 -3.93 17.77
CA ILE A 342 37.19 -2.61 17.14
C ILE A 342 36.73 -2.69 15.68
N ASP A 343 37.10 -3.72 14.92
CA ASP A 343 36.56 -3.99 13.58
C ASP A 343 35.04 -4.25 13.63
N GLY A 344 34.57 -4.97 14.64
CA GLY A 344 33.13 -5.18 14.89
C GLY A 344 32.36 -3.88 15.15
N GLU A 345 32.95 -2.99 15.95
CA GLU A 345 32.42 -1.64 16.22
C GLU A 345 32.47 -0.77 14.97
N ILE A 346 33.57 -0.76 14.22
CA ILE A 346 33.72 -0.05 12.94
C ILE A 346 32.67 -0.52 11.93
N GLU A 347 32.42 -1.83 11.82
CA GLU A 347 31.36 -2.37 10.97
C GLU A 347 29.94 -2.06 11.47
N ALA A 348 29.74 -1.88 12.78
CA ALA A 348 28.49 -1.36 13.33
C ALA A 348 28.29 0.13 12.99
N TYR A 349 29.34 0.95 13.15
CA TYR A 349 29.32 2.37 12.78
C TYR A 349 29.11 2.58 11.28
N LYS A 350 29.80 1.84 10.40
CA LYS A 350 29.55 1.85 8.94
C LYS A 350 28.08 1.56 8.62
N LYS A 351 27.49 0.53 9.25
CA LYS A 351 26.06 0.19 9.08
C LYS A 351 25.12 1.25 9.66
N SER A 352 25.57 2.07 10.60
CA SER A 352 24.81 3.23 11.08
C SER A 352 24.93 4.42 10.12
N ILE A 353 26.14 4.71 9.63
CA ILE A 353 26.42 5.77 8.64
C ILE A 353 25.59 5.51 7.38
N MET A 354 25.64 4.30 6.81
CA MET A 354 24.83 3.92 5.64
C MET A 354 23.32 4.11 5.86
N LYS A 355 22.82 3.95 7.09
CA LYS A 355 21.39 4.19 7.42
C LYS A 355 21.05 5.67 7.48
N GLU A 356 21.96 6.51 7.97
CA GLU A 356 21.77 7.97 7.93
C GLU A 356 21.98 8.54 6.53
N GLU A 357 22.89 7.99 5.73
CA GLU A 357 23.03 8.28 4.29
C GLU A 357 21.74 7.91 3.54
N GLU A 358 21.23 6.68 3.73
CA GLU A 358 19.94 6.26 3.16
C GLU A 358 18.72 7.08 3.63
N LYS A 359 18.80 7.76 4.79
CA LYS A 359 17.77 8.71 5.22
C LYS A 359 17.98 10.06 4.55
N ASN A 360 19.22 10.53 4.45
CA ASN A 360 19.57 11.79 3.80
C ASN A 360 19.22 11.78 2.32
N GLU A 361 19.48 10.67 1.60
CA GLU A 361 19.01 10.47 0.22
C GLU A 361 17.49 10.58 0.09
N LYS A 362 16.73 9.99 1.02
CA LYS A 362 15.26 10.08 1.04
C LYS A 362 14.78 11.50 1.33
N LEU A 363 15.41 12.19 2.28
CA LEU A 363 15.10 13.59 2.61
C LEU A 363 15.45 14.53 1.44
N ALA A 364 16.58 14.33 0.77
CA ALA A 364 16.96 15.08 -0.44
C ALA A 364 16.01 14.78 -1.62
N SER A 365 15.57 13.53 -1.79
CA SER A 365 14.57 13.18 -2.81
C SER A 365 13.20 13.78 -2.52
N ILE A 366 12.81 13.91 -1.24
CA ILE A 366 11.58 14.60 -0.84
C ILE A 366 11.73 16.11 -1.08
N LEU A 367 12.84 16.72 -0.64
CA LEU A 367 13.15 18.13 -0.85
C LEU A 367 13.10 18.50 -2.34
N ASN A 368 13.79 17.74 -3.19
CA ASN A 368 13.77 17.94 -4.64
C ASN A 368 12.34 17.84 -5.22
N ARG A 369 11.49 16.95 -4.70
CA ARG A 369 10.08 16.87 -5.13
C ARG A 369 9.32 18.13 -4.71
N GLU A 370 9.38 18.51 -3.44
CA GLU A 370 8.74 19.73 -2.91
C GLU A 370 9.25 21.00 -3.62
N GLU A 371 10.53 21.08 -4.00
CA GLU A 371 11.10 22.16 -4.81
C GLU A 371 10.54 22.17 -6.24
N THR A 372 10.39 21.00 -6.89
CA THR A 372 9.75 20.96 -8.22
C THR A 372 8.25 21.26 -8.18
N GLU A 373 7.55 20.86 -7.11
CA GLU A 373 6.13 21.15 -6.91
C GLU A 373 5.90 22.62 -6.55
N THR A 374 6.71 23.22 -5.67
CA THR A 374 6.64 24.67 -5.39
C THR A 374 7.02 25.50 -6.62
N HIS A 375 7.99 25.08 -7.44
CA HIS A 375 8.26 25.72 -8.74
C HIS A 375 7.12 25.55 -9.76
N LEU A 376 6.41 24.41 -9.75
CA LEU A 376 5.21 24.22 -10.57
C LEU A 376 4.07 25.14 -10.10
N MET A 377 3.83 25.22 -8.79
CA MET A 377 2.82 26.10 -8.20
C MET A 377 3.15 27.58 -8.40
N GLN A 378 4.42 27.99 -8.35
CA GLN A 378 4.87 29.33 -8.75
C GLN A 378 4.54 29.61 -10.22
N LYS A 379 4.84 28.68 -11.14
CA LYS A 379 4.50 28.81 -12.57
C LYS A 379 3.00 28.89 -12.81
N LEU A 380 2.19 28.05 -12.16
CA LEU A 380 0.73 28.11 -12.23
C LEU A 380 0.17 29.40 -11.64
N THR A 381 0.74 29.89 -10.53
CA THR A 381 0.36 31.17 -9.92
C THR A 381 0.67 32.34 -10.85
N THR A 382 1.87 32.40 -11.45
CA THR A 382 2.18 33.45 -12.45
C THR A 382 1.30 33.37 -13.70
N GLN A 383 0.94 32.17 -14.17
CA GLN A 383 -0.04 32.02 -15.26
C GLN A 383 -1.44 32.49 -14.86
N CYS A 384 -1.87 32.28 -13.62
CA CYS A 384 -3.14 32.79 -13.10
C CYS A 384 -3.11 34.32 -12.94
N LEU A 385 -2.00 34.88 -12.46
CA LEU A 385 -1.81 36.33 -12.37
C LEU A 385 -1.83 36.99 -13.75
N THR A 386 -1.09 36.49 -14.75
CA THR A 386 -1.13 37.06 -16.10
C THR A 386 -2.49 36.91 -16.77
N LYS A 387 -3.28 35.87 -16.43
CA LYS A 387 -4.68 35.75 -16.87
C LYS A 387 -5.59 36.76 -16.17
N LEU A 388 -5.41 37.00 -14.86
CA LEU A 388 -6.15 38.03 -14.13
C LEU A 388 -5.82 39.44 -14.64
N GLU A 389 -4.55 39.73 -14.92
CA GLU A 389 -4.11 40.98 -15.55
C GLU A 389 -4.73 41.16 -16.95
N ALA A 390 -4.74 40.11 -17.78
CA ALA A 390 -5.41 40.13 -19.08
C ALA A 390 -6.93 40.39 -18.96
N LEU A 391 -7.63 39.64 -18.11
CA LEU A 391 -9.07 39.81 -17.86
C LEU A 391 -9.40 41.17 -17.24
N GLN A 392 -8.51 41.73 -16.41
CA GLN A 392 -8.69 43.06 -15.84
C GLN A 392 -8.43 44.17 -16.87
N ASN A 393 -7.51 43.95 -17.82
CA ASN A 393 -7.34 44.83 -18.97
C ASN A 393 -8.54 44.76 -19.92
N GLU A 394 -9.10 43.58 -20.18
CA GLU A 394 -10.36 43.41 -20.92
C GLU A 394 -11.54 44.08 -20.20
N PHE A 395 -11.68 43.91 -18.88
CA PHE A 395 -12.69 44.61 -18.10
C PHE A 395 -12.52 46.13 -18.16
N ASN A 396 -11.28 46.64 -18.13
CA ASN A 396 -10.99 48.06 -18.31
C ASN A 396 -11.35 48.56 -19.72
N THR A 397 -11.08 47.81 -20.79
CA THR A 397 -11.48 48.21 -22.15
C THR A 397 -13.00 48.14 -22.34
N TYR A 398 -13.68 47.14 -21.79
CA TYR A 398 -15.15 47.09 -21.76
C TYR A 398 -15.75 48.26 -20.96
N ARG A 399 -15.16 48.64 -19.83
CA ARG A 399 -15.61 49.81 -19.06
C ARG A 399 -15.43 51.11 -19.84
N LEU A 400 -14.29 51.30 -20.51
CA LEU A 400 -14.04 52.48 -21.35
C LEU A 400 -14.96 52.50 -22.59
N ALA A 401 -15.24 51.35 -23.20
CA ALA A 401 -16.19 51.23 -24.31
C ALA A 401 -17.62 51.54 -23.85
N LEU A 402 -18.04 51.06 -22.66
CA LEU A 402 -19.33 51.37 -22.07
C LEU A 402 -19.46 52.89 -21.82
N GLN A 403 -18.47 53.50 -21.16
CA GLN A 403 -18.45 54.95 -20.93
C GLN A 403 -18.50 55.75 -22.24
N ALA A 404 -17.81 55.29 -23.29
CA ALA A 404 -17.88 55.92 -24.61
C ALA A 404 -19.27 55.76 -25.30
N THR A 405 -19.97 54.64 -25.08
CA THR A 405 -21.34 54.45 -25.58
C THR A 405 -22.38 55.22 -24.75
N GLU A 406 -22.18 55.38 -23.44
CA GLU A 406 -23.00 56.23 -22.57
C GLU A 406 -22.85 57.71 -22.97
N ASP A 407 -21.62 58.18 -23.19
CA ASP A 407 -21.33 59.52 -23.73
C ASP A 407 -21.95 59.74 -25.12
N ALA A 408 -21.90 58.73 -25.99
CA ALA A 408 -22.49 58.80 -27.33
C ALA A 408 -24.02 58.81 -27.27
N LEU A 409 -24.63 58.01 -26.38
CA LEU A 409 -26.07 58.01 -26.13
C LEU A 409 -26.53 59.35 -25.54
N GLY A 410 -25.76 59.93 -24.63
CA GLY A 410 -26.03 61.27 -24.08
C GLY A 410 -26.00 62.36 -25.15
N LYS A 411 -25.00 62.34 -26.05
CA LYS A 411 -24.94 63.24 -27.22
C LYS A 411 -26.14 63.04 -28.15
N ALA A 412 -26.45 61.79 -28.50
CA ALA A 412 -27.60 61.46 -29.35
C ALA A 412 -28.94 61.86 -28.69
N GLN A 413 -29.08 61.78 -27.37
CA GLN A 413 -30.25 62.28 -26.65
C GLN A 413 -30.34 63.81 -26.71
N VAL A 414 -29.22 64.54 -26.52
CA VAL A 414 -29.19 65.99 -26.69
C VAL A 414 -29.58 66.38 -28.13
N GLU A 415 -29.02 65.71 -29.14
CA GLU A 415 -29.37 65.89 -30.55
C GLU A 415 -30.85 65.56 -30.83
N CYS A 416 -31.42 64.52 -30.20
CA CYS A 416 -32.86 64.24 -30.26
C CYS A 416 -33.71 65.34 -29.60
N THR A 417 -33.28 65.92 -28.47
CA THR A 417 -34.00 67.06 -27.87
C THR A 417 -33.88 68.34 -28.69
N ALA A 418 -32.73 68.58 -29.33
CA ALA A 418 -32.55 69.71 -30.24
C ALA A 418 -33.42 69.55 -31.49
N THR A 419 -33.31 68.42 -32.19
CA THR A 419 -34.09 68.14 -33.42
C THR A 419 -35.59 68.01 -33.17
N THR A 420 -36.05 67.59 -31.98
CA THR A 420 -37.48 67.65 -31.63
C THR A 420 -37.94 69.07 -31.29
N GLY A 421 -37.07 69.92 -30.73
CA GLY A 421 -37.32 71.37 -30.60
C GLY A 421 -37.39 72.08 -31.97
N GLU A 422 -36.47 71.76 -32.87
CA GLU A 422 -36.50 72.19 -34.27
C GLU A 422 -37.77 71.71 -34.96
N LEU A 423 -38.14 70.43 -34.83
CA LEU A 423 -39.38 69.87 -35.37
C LEU A 423 -40.63 70.56 -34.80
N GLN A 424 -40.62 70.98 -33.54
CA GLN A 424 -41.71 71.79 -32.96
C GLN A 424 -41.76 73.19 -33.57
N SER A 425 -40.61 73.87 -33.73
CA SER A 425 -40.54 75.18 -34.39
C SER A 425 -40.95 75.11 -35.86
N VAL A 426 -40.59 74.03 -36.57
CA VAL A 426 -40.98 73.75 -37.95
C VAL A 426 -42.47 73.38 -38.03
N HIS A 427 -43.05 72.68 -37.06
CA HIS A 427 -44.51 72.49 -37.01
C HIS A 427 -45.25 73.81 -36.78
N GLN A 428 -44.74 74.69 -35.91
CA GLN A 428 -45.31 76.03 -35.71
C GLN A 428 -45.18 76.89 -36.98
N ALA A 429 -44.02 76.85 -37.64
CA ALA A 429 -43.82 77.51 -38.93
C ALA A 429 -44.73 76.92 -40.01
N ILE A 430 -44.91 75.61 -40.10
CA ILE A 430 -45.85 74.96 -41.03
C ILE A 430 -47.29 75.33 -40.70
N GLN A 431 -47.68 75.46 -39.42
CA GLN A 431 -49.02 75.95 -39.06
C GLN A 431 -49.22 77.40 -39.51
N HIS A 432 -48.23 78.28 -39.27
CA HIS A 432 -48.25 79.66 -39.74
C HIS A 432 -48.27 79.76 -41.27
N GLU A 433 -47.45 78.97 -41.97
CA GLU A 433 -47.42 78.87 -43.43
C GLU A 433 -48.68 78.22 -43.99
N LEU A 434 -49.36 77.32 -43.28
CA LEU A 434 -50.68 76.80 -43.68
C LEU A 434 -51.78 77.85 -43.48
N GLU A 435 -51.65 78.76 -42.51
CA GLU A 435 -52.57 79.88 -42.32
C GLU A 435 -52.30 81.04 -43.27
N LEU A 436 -51.03 81.33 -43.58
CA LEU A 436 -50.65 82.21 -44.67
C LEU A 436 -51.06 81.60 -46.00
N ARG A 437 -50.86 80.30 -46.21
CA ARG A 437 -51.33 79.60 -47.42
C ARG A 437 -52.84 79.57 -47.51
N ARG A 438 -53.62 79.42 -46.42
CA ARG A 438 -55.09 79.59 -46.48
C ARG A 438 -55.49 81.01 -46.89
N ARG A 439 -54.79 82.04 -46.37
CA ARG A 439 -54.97 83.44 -46.76
C ARG A 439 -54.57 83.69 -48.23
N MET A 440 -53.46 83.09 -48.68
CA MET A 440 -52.98 83.17 -50.05
C MET A 440 -53.85 82.38 -51.00
N ASP A 441 -54.26 81.15 -50.69
CA ASP A 441 -55.15 80.31 -51.49
C ASP A 441 -56.53 80.99 -51.63
N ALA A 442 -57.02 81.71 -50.61
CA ALA A 442 -58.19 82.59 -50.75
C ALA A 442 -57.91 83.75 -51.74
N SER A 443 -56.80 84.47 -51.58
CA SER A 443 -56.39 85.51 -52.53
C SER A 443 -56.02 84.97 -53.91
N ILE A 444 -55.73 83.68 -54.06
CA ILE A 444 -55.41 82.97 -55.31
C ILE A 444 -56.70 82.43 -55.93
N VAL A 445 -57.75 82.16 -55.17
CA VAL A 445 -59.10 82.01 -55.73
C VAL A 445 -59.57 83.34 -56.30
N GLU A 446 -59.42 84.46 -55.57
CA GLU A 446 -59.65 85.81 -56.13
C GLU A 446 -58.74 86.06 -57.36
N LYS A 447 -57.43 85.83 -57.24
CA LYS A 447 -56.47 86.05 -58.33
C LYS A 447 -56.57 85.04 -59.46
N LEU A 448 -57.24 83.89 -59.33
CA LEU A 448 -57.57 82.97 -60.43
C LEU A 448 -58.94 83.26 -61.05
N GLN A 449 -59.88 83.86 -60.31
CA GLN A 449 -60.99 84.58 -60.93
C GLN A 449 -60.45 85.72 -61.83
N GLU A 450 -59.34 86.37 -61.47
CA GLU A 450 -58.61 87.30 -62.35
C GLU A 450 -57.73 86.61 -63.42
N HIS A 451 -56.97 85.54 -63.08
CA HIS A 451 -55.96 84.91 -63.96
C HIS A 451 -56.44 83.75 -64.85
N MET A 452 -57.73 83.37 -64.80
CA MET A 452 -58.35 82.59 -65.88
C MET A 452 -58.37 83.36 -67.24
N THR A 453 -57.69 84.51 -67.32
CA THR A 453 -57.57 85.38 -68.51
C THR A 453 -56.24 85.28 -69.30
N SER A 454 -55.11 84.73 -68.80
CA SER A 454 -53.86 84.61 -69.62
C SER A 454 -52.69 83.73 -69.08
N ASN A 455 -51.79 83.19 -69.96
CA ASN A 455 -50.66 82.27 -69.59
C ASN A 455 -49.57 82.03 -70.71
N LYS A 456 -48.26 81.79 -70.39
CA LYS A 456 -47.15 81.06 -71.16
C LYS A 456 -45.67 81.39 -70.74
N MET A 457 -44.82 80.41 -70.35
CA MET A 457 -43.30 80.40 -70.52
C MET A 457 -42.60 79.11 -70.00
N THR A 458 -41.86 78.29 -70.81
CA THR A 458 -41.15 77.07 -70.25
C THR A 458 -40.02 76.34 -71.04
N LYS A 459 -39.46 76.81 -72.18
CA LYS A 459 -38.81 75.90 -73.19
C LYS A 459 -37.26 75.83 -73.35
N TYR A 460 -36.41 76.43 -72.52
CA TYR A 460 -35.02 76.76 -72.94
C TYR A 460 -33.81 75.83 -72.57
N PHE A 461 -33.92 74.88 -71.63
CA PHE A 461 -32.72 74.42 -70.87
C PHE A 461 -31.83 73.28 -71.45
N HIS A 462 -32.10 72.67 -72.60
CA HIS A 462 -31.64 71.29 -72.88
C HIS A 462 -30.21 71.09 -73.46
N GLN A 463 -29.41 72.13 -73.76
CA GLN A 463 -28.27 72.00 -74.71
C GLN A 463 -26.84 71.79 -74.13
N LEU A 464 -26.63 71.75 -72.81
CA LEU A 464 -25.29 72.02 -72.22
C LEU A 464 -24.28 70.83 -72.17
N ILE A 465 -24.74 69.58 -72.27
CA ILE A 465 -24.07 68.42 -71.62
C ILE A 465 -22.83 67.82 -72.34
N LEU A 466 -22.70 67.97 -73.67
CA LEU A 466 -21.87 67.07 -74.51
C LEU A 466 -20.32 67.21 -74.45
N LYS A 467 -19.71 68.02 -73.57
CA LYS A 467 -18.29 68.42 -73.73
C LYS A 467 -17.21 67.59 -73.00
N LEU A 468 -17.55 66.75 -72.02
CA LEU A 468 -16.59 66.30 -70.98
C LEU A 468 -15.69 65.07 -71.29
N GLN A 469 -15.85 64.36 -72.41
CA GLN A 469 -15.29 62.99 -72.53
C GLN A 469 -13.81 62.85 -72.98
N LYS A 470 -13.07 63.93 -73.26
CA LYS A 470 -11.88 63.85 -74.14
C LYS A 470 -10.50 63.71 -73.48
N GLU A 471 -10.39 63.83 -72.15
CA GLU A 471 -9.09 64.03 -71.47
C GLU A 471 -8.38 62.74 -71.01
N LYS A 472 -9.08 61.61 -70.97
CA LYS A 472 -8.69 60.40 -70.23
C LYS A 472 -7.44 59.66 -70.76
N THR A 473 -7.03 59.87 -72.01
CA THR A 473 -6.11 58.96 -72.72
C THR A 473 -4.61 59.10 -72.38
N ASN A 474 -4.18 60.22 -71.82
CA ASN A 474 -2.76 60.61 -71.88
C ASN A 474 -1.85 60.01 -70.79
N LEU A 475 -2.40 59.32 -69.78
CA LEU A 475 -1.65 58.88 -68.58
C LEU A 475 -0.84 57.57 -68.77
N VAL A 476 -1.14 56.77 -69.79
CA VAL A 476 -0.65 55.38 -69.90
C VAL A 476 0.85 55.26 -70.18
N THR A 477 1.47 56.27 -70.80
CA THR A 477 2.85 56.20 -71.34
C THR A 477 3.96 56.30 -70.29
N HIS A 478 3.65 56.63 -69.03
CA HIS A 478 4.67 56.87 -68.00
C HIS A 478 5.26 55.61 -67.36
N LEU A 479 4.55 54.48 -67.37
CA LEU A 479 4.94 53.28 -66.63
C LEU A 479 6.20 52.59 -67.19
N SER A 480 6.36 52.60 -68.53
CA SER A 480 7.38 51.84 -69.27
C SER A 480 8.84 52.26 -69.05
N LYS A 481 9.13 53.18 -68.12
CA LYS A 481 10.50 53.58 -67.76
C LYS A 481 11.05 52.84 -66.55
N ILE A 482 10.18 52.34 -65.66
CA ILE A 482 10.58 51.78 -64.36
C ILE A 482 11.26 50.40 -64.53
N ASP A 483 10.87 49.63 -65.55
CA ASP A 483 11.42 48.29 -65.81
C ASP A 483 12.93 48.32 -66.15
N GLY A 484 13.47 49.46 -66.60
CA GLY A 484 14.88 49.60 -66.96
C GLY A 484 15.84 49.57 -65.75
N ASP A 485 15.44 50.16 -64.63
CA ASP A 485 16.29 50.28 -63.44
C ASP A 485 16.53 48.91 -62.77
N ILE A 486 15.57 47.99 -62.90
CA ILE A 486 15.63 46.63 -62.35
C ILE A 486 16.82 45.86 -62.94
N ALA A 487 17.03 45.97 -64.26
CA ALA A 487 18.09 45.24 -64.97
C ALA A 487 19.51 45.60 -64.50
N GLN A 488 19.73 46.85 -64.07
CA GLN A 488 21.01 47.32 -63.57
C GLN A 488 21.41 46.66 -62.23
N THR A 489 20.43 46.27 -61.39
CA THR A 489 20.70 45.66 -60.08
C THR A 489 21.29 44.25 -60.21
N THR A 490 20.81 43.47 -61.19
CA THR A 490 21.25 42.09 -61.46
C THR A 490 22.74 42.00 -61.82
N LEU A 491 23.29 43.01 -62.49
CA LEU A 491 24.68 43.05 -62.94
C LEU A 491 25.68 43.20 -61.76
N ASN A 492 25.25 43.79 -60.64
CA ASN A 492 26.09 43.88 -59.44
C ASN A 492 26.27 42.51 -58.74
N ILE A 493 25.28 41.61 -58.84
CA ILE A 493 25.29 40.30 -58.18
C ILE A 493 26.29 39.34 -58.86
N THR A 494 26.41 39.39 -60.19
CA THR A 494 27.38 38.55 -60.91
C THR A 494 28.82 38.97 -60.61
N ASN A 495 29.07 40.28 -60.43
CA ASN A 495 30.37 40.83 -60.05
C ASN A 495 30.86 40.29 -58.69
N THR A 496 29.96 40.15 -57.70
CA THR A 496 30.33 39.55 -56.40
C THR A 496 30.72 38.07 -56.50
N ASN A 497 30.11 37.29 -57.40
CA ASN A 497 30.42 35.86 -57.55
C ASN A 497 31.81 35.61 -58.16
N CYS A 498 32.26 36.43 -59.10
CA CYS A 498 33.61 36.34 -59.69
C CYS A 498 34.74 36.49 -58.64
N ARG A 499 34.49 37.20 -57.54
CA ARG A 499 35.48 37.35 -56.45
C ARG A 499 35.63 36.08 -55.62
N LEU A 500 34.58 35.27 -55.49
CA LEU A 500 34.60 34.00 -54.74
C LEU A 500 35.44 32.94 -55.46
N ASP A 501 35.24 32.82 -56.77
CA ASP A 501 35.95 31.87 -57.65
C ASP A 501 37.48 32.15 -57.73
N MET A 502 37.89 33.41 -57.58
CA MET A 502 39.30 33.79 -57.47
C MET A 502 39.98 33.22 -56.20
N HIS A 503 39.29 33.22 -55.06
CA HIS A 503 39.86 32.70 -53.80
C HIS A 503 40.01 31.17 -53.79
N GLN A 504 39.14 30.44 -54.51
CA GLN A 504 39.31 29.00 -54.70
C GLN A 504 40.56 28.65 -55.53
N LYS A 505 40.92 29.47 -56.52
CA LYS A 505 42.10 29.25 -57.37
C LYS A 505 43.41 29.41 -56.59
N THR A 506 43.52 30.42 -55.72
CA THR A 506 44.72 30.62 -54.88
C THR A 506 45.01 29.47 -53.92
N LEU A 507 44.00 28.73 -53.46
CA LEU A 507 44.19 27.52 -52.63
C LEU A 507 44.81 26.36 -53.43
N GLY A 508 44.47 26.23 -54.72
CA GLY A 508 45.00 25.20 -55.62
C GLY A 508 46.39 25.47 -56.19
N GLU A 509 47.06 26.54 -55.74
CA GLU A 509 48.43 26.90 -56.14
C GLU A 509 49.43 26.57 -55.03
N LEU A 510 49.11 26.85 -53.77
CA LEU A 510 49.92 26.47 -52.60
C LEU A 510 50.17 24.95 -52.53
N ASP A 511 49.17 24.12 -52.82
CA ASP A 511 49.30 22.65 -52.83
C ASP A 511 50.24 22.11 -53.94
N LYS A 512 50.59 22.95 -54.93
CA LYS A 512 51.59 22.63 -55.97
C LYS A 512 53.01 23.04 -55.58
N GLU A 513 53.18 23.89 -54.57
CA GLU A 513 54.51 24.29 -54.08
C GLU A 513 55.07 23.25 -53.12
N VAL A 514 54.23 22.70 -52.22
CA VAL A 514 54.60 21.60 -51.30
C VAL A 514 55.24 20.42 -52.05
N LYS A 515 54.71 20.06 -53.21
CA LYS A 515 55.22 18.94 -54.03
C LYS A 515 56.64 19.19 -54.57
N LYS A 516 56.98 20.43 -54.95
CA LYS A 516 58.31 20.80 -55.47
C LYS A 516 59.42 20.71 -54.43
N VAL A 517 59.09 20.88 -53.15
CA VAL A 517 60.07 20.77 -52.05
C VAL A 517 60.54 19.33 -51.88
N ASN A 518 59.68 18.36 -52.14
CA ASN A 518 59.96 16.94 -51.95
C ASN A 518 60.99 16.39 -52.96
N ASP A 519 60.94 16.87 -54.21
CA ASP A 519 61.85 16.45 -55.30
C ASP A 519 63.30 16.94 -55.12
N LEU A 520 63.54 17.93 -54.26
CA LEU A 520 64.89 18.42 -53.96
C LEU A 520 65.64 17.51 -52.98
N ILE A 521 64.92 16.77 -52.13
CA ILE A 521 65.52 15.91 -51.09
C ILE A 521 66.20 14.69 -51.73
N THR A 522 65.51 14.01 -52.64
CA THR A 522 65.97 12.77 -53.31
C THR A 522 67.22 12.94 -54.18
N ASN A 523 67.54 14.18 -54.59
CA ASN A 523 68.78 14.47 -55.30
C ASN A 523 70.03 14.44 -54.38
N SER A 524 69.87 14.76 -53.08
CA SER A 524 71.00 14.87 -52.14
C SER A 524 71.59 13.51 -51.73
N GLU A 525 70.77 12.46 -51.65
CA GLU A 525 71.19 11.13 -51.21
C GLU A 525 72.13 10.43 -52.20
N ASN A 526 71.92 10.68 -53.50
CA ASN A 526 72.65 10.04 -54.59
C ASN A 526 74.14 10.38 -54.62
N GLU A 527 74.54 11.57 -54.13
CA GLU A 527 75.91 12.05 -54.23
C GLU A 527 76.86 11.41 -53.19
N ILE A 528 76.32 10.94 -52.07
CA ILE A 528 77.06 10.25 -50.99
C ILE A 528 77.66 8.93 -51.50
N SER A 529 76.91 8.19 -52.32
CA SER A 529 77.26 6.85 -52.82
C SER A 529 78.62 6.76 -53.52
N ARG A 530 79.08 7.85 -54.14
CA ARG A 530 80.24 7.85 -55.05
C ARG A 530 81.60 7.87 -54.34
N ARG A 531 81.66 8.22 -53.05
CA ARG A 531 82.95 8.39 -52.33
C ARG A 531 83.58 7.08 -51.82
N THR A 532 82.79 6.00 -51.70
CA THR A 532 83.20 4.77 -51.00
C THR A 532 84.22 3.91 -51.78
N ILE A 533 84.18 3.93 -53.12
CA ILE A 533 84.84 2.93 -53.99
C ILE A 533 86.39 3.09 -54.04
N LEU A 534 86.96 4.18 -53.53
CA LEU A 534 88.38 4.52 -53.74
C LEU A 534 89.37 3.74 -52.85
N ILE A 535 88.91 3.09 -51.78
CA ILE A 535 89.77 2.68 -50.64
C ILE A 535 90.47 1.33 -50.84
N GLU A 536 89.87 0.37 -51.55
CA GLU A 536 90.19 -1.07 -51.40
C GLU A 536 91.53 -1.56 -52.00
N ARG A 537 92.21 -0.77 -52.84
CA ARG A 537 93.17 -1.28 -53.84
C ARG A 537 94.65 -1.45 -53.41
N LYS A 538 95.02 -1.47 -52.12
CA LYS A 538 96.44 -1.31 -51.69
C LYS A 538 97.13 -2.45 -50.90
N GLN A 539 96.50 -3.61 -50.66
CA GLN A 539 96.91 -4.50 -49.55
C GLN A 539 97.81 -5.74 -49.86
N GLY A 540 98.16 -6.06 -51.12
CA GLY A 540 98.34 -7.48 -51.53
C GLY A 540 99.73 -8.14 -51.69
N LEU A 541 100.89 -7.57 -51.28
CA LEU A 541 102.19 -7.85 -51.96
C LEU A 541 103.30 -8.64 -51.23
N ILE A 542 103.04 -9.40 -50.14
CA ILE A 542 104.09 -9.73 -49.13
C ILE A 542 104.60 -11.21 -49.06
N ASN A 543 103.90 -12.23 -49.59
CA ASN A 543 103.92 -13.59 -48.98
C ASN A 543 104.89 -14.68 -49.53
N PHE A 544 106.04 -14.41 -50.17
CA PHE A 544 106.65 -15.40 -51.11
C PHE A 544 107.79 -16.35 -50.64
N PHE A 545 108.68 -16.01 -49.69
CA PHE A 545 110.10 -16.46 -49.77
C PHE A 545 110.64 -17.67 -48.93
N ASN A 546 109.86 -18.43 -48.15
CA ASN A 546 110.38 -19.15 -46.94
C ASN A 546 110.52 -20.71 -46.95
N LYS A 547 111.08 -21.44 -47.95
CA LYS A 547 110.95 -22.94 -47.94
C LYS A 547 111.97 -23.80 -48.75
N GLN A 548 113.17 -24.18 -48.24
CA GLN A 548 114.14 -24.95 -49.08
C GLN A 548 115.33 -25.80 -48.48
N LEU A 549 115.39 -26.29 -47.22
CA LEU A 549 116.69 -26.65 -46.57
C LEU A 549 116.99 -28.06 -45.94
N GLU A 550 116.17 -29.11 -46.06
CA GLU A 550 116.14 -30.21 -45.05
C GLU A 550 116.84 -31.59 -45.34
N GLN A 551 117.83 -31.75 -46.24
CA GLN A 551 117.97 -33.04 -46.99
C GLN A 551 119.28 -33.92 -46.94
N MET A 552 120.13 -33.98 -45.89
CA MET A 552 121.56 -34.41 -46.05
C MET A 552 122.29 -35.42 -45.08
N VAL A 553 121.68 -36.17 -44.13
CA VAL A 553 122.42 -36.60 -42.88
C VAL A 553 122.74 -38.12 -42.64
N SER A 554 122.51 -39.06 -43.58
CA SER A 554 122.08 -40.43 -43.17
C SER A 554 123.05 -41.66 -43.07
N GLU A 555 124.39 -41.63 -43.21
CA GLU A 555 125.18 -42.89 -43.48
C GLU A 555 126.49 -43.20 -42.65
N LEU A 556 126.63 -44.47 -42.19
CA LEU A 556 127.83 -45.27 -41.73
C LEU A 556 128.34 -45.30 -40.23
N GLY A 557 128.84 -46.48 -39.76
CA GLY A 557 129.47 -46.80 -38.43
C GLY A 557 129.81 -48.32 -38.19
N GLY A 558 130.49 -48.76 -37.08
CA GLY A 558 130.85 -50.20 -36.82
C GLY A 558 131.64 -50.62 -35.52
N GLU A 559 132.19 -51.88 -35.51
CA GLU A 559 133.14 -52.60 -34.58
C GLU A 559 132.70 -53.48 -33.35
N GLU A 560 133.59 -54.39 -32.87
CA GLU A 560 133.38 -55.55 -31.92
C GLU A 560 134.37 -55.62 -30.71
N VAL A 561 134.15 -56.49 -29.69
CA VAL A 561 135.01 -56.60 -28.46
C VAL A 561 135.03 -57.97 -27.70
N GLY A 562 136.11 -58.26 -26.95
CA GLY A 562 136.56 -59.58 -26.46
C GLY A 562 136.32 -59.97 -24.97
N PRO A 563 137.33 -60.51 -24.22
CA PRO A 563 137.13 -61.22 -22.95
C PRO A 563 137.45 -60.45 -21.64
N LEU A 564 138.30 -59.42 -21.64
CA LEU A 564 138.19 -58.40 -20.58
C LEU A 564 136.81 -57.74 -20.67
N ASP A 565 136.33 -57.63 -21.91
CA ASP A 565 134.96 -57.25 -22.22
C ASP A 565 133.93 -58.30 -21.82
N LEU A 566 134.27 -59.48 -21.26
CA LEU A 566 133.28 -60.38 -20.62
C LEU A 566 133.03 -60.04 -19.15
N GLU A 567 134.07 -59.67 -18.38
CA GLU A 567 133.86 -59.15 -17.02
C GLU A 567 133.34 -57.71 -17.07
N ILE A 568 133.74 -56.91 -18.08
CA ILE A 568 133.02 -55.67 -18.40
C ILE A 568 131.61 -56.01 -18.90
N LYS A 569 131.33 -56.95 -19.82
CA LYS A 569 129.91 -57.32 -20.13
C LYS A 569 129.15 -57.84 -18.90
N ARG A 570 129.80 -58.28 -17.82
CA ARG A 570 129.14 -58.67 -16.56
C ARG A 570 128.86 -57.48 -15.64
N LEU A 571 129.84 -56.60 -15.43
CA LEU A 571 129.65 -55.36 -14.66
C LEU A 571 128.76 -54.38 -15.42
N THR A 572 128.92 -54.28 -16.73
CA THR A 572 128.01 -53.58 -17.65
C THR A 572 126.65 -54.25 -17.69
N LYS A 573 126.49 -55.58 -17.61
CA LYS A 573 125.15 -56.18 -17.38
C LYS A 573 124.54 -55.76 -16.06
N LEU A 574 125.29 -55.72 -14.97
CA LEU A 574 124.79 -55.21 -13.69
C LEU A 574 124.49 -53.70 -13.75
N MET A 575 125.27 -52.92 -14.50
CA MET A 575 124.96 -51.52 -14.82
C MET A 575 123.78 -51.38 -15.80
N GLU A 576 123.52 -52.32 -16.70
CA GLU A 576 122.37 -52.36 -17.60
C GLU A 576 121.12 -52.80 -16.86
N GLU A 577 121.23 -53.69 -15.87
CA GLU A 577 120.17 -54.05 -14.92
C GLU A 577 119.88 -52.86 -14.00
N HIS A 578 120.89 -52.17 -13.45
CA HIS A 578 120.66 -50.95 -12.68
C HIS A 578 120.18 -49.78 -13.56
N ASN A 579 120.67 -49.60 -14.78
CA ASN A 579 120.21 -48.55 -15.71
C ASN A 579 118.84 -48.87 -16.31
N SER A 580 118.47 -50.14 -16.50
CA SER A 580 117.11 -50.52 -16.88
C SER A 580 116.14 -50.35 -15.72
N ASN A 581 116.55 -50.61 -14.48
CA ASN A 581 115.77 -50.22 -13.29
C ASN A 581 115.65 -48.69 -13.14
N VAL A 582 116.72 -47.93 -13.40
CA VAL A 582 116.68 -46.44 -13.37
C VAL A 582 115.85 -45.87 -14.52
N THR A 583 115.93 -46.41 -15.73
CA THR A 583 115.08 -45.97 -16.86
C THR A 583 113.64 -46.43 -16.70
N GLN A 584 113.36 -47.57 -16.07
CA GLN A 584 112.00 -47.92 -15.62
C GLN A 584 111.49 -46.95 -14.53
N ALA A 585 112.35 -46.52 -13.60
CA ALA A 585 112.01 -45.48 -12.62
C ALA A 585 111.77 -44.12 -13.30
N GLN A 586 112.54 -43.76 -14.34
CA GLN A 586 112.34 -42.55 -15.14
C GLN A 586 111.07 -42.62 -16.00
N VAL A 587 110.76 -43.77 -16.61
CA VAL A 587 109.54 -43.97 -17.41
C VAL A 587 108.31 -43.96 -16.51
N THR A 588 108.36 -44.57 -15.33
CA THR A 588 107.26 -44.49 -14.36
C THR A 588 107.13 -43.10 -13.75
N TRP A 589 108.23 -42.38 -13.51
CA TRP A 589 108.21 -40.96 -13.11
C TRP A 589 107.62 -40.06 -14.20
N LEU A 590 108.03 -40.22 -15.47
CA LEU A 590 107.46 -39.49 -16.61
C LEU A 590 105.98 -39.82 -16.80
N ARG A 591 105.57 -41.08 -16.59
CA ARG A 591 104.15 -41.47 -16.62
C ARG A 591 103.36 -40.80 -15.50
N LEU A 592 103.85 -40.83 -14.27
CA LEU A 592 103.25 -40.15 -13.11
C LEU A 592 103.22 -38.63 -13.31
N GLN A 593 104.24 -38.04 -13.93
CA GLN A 593 104.27 -36.62 -14.29
C GLN A 593 103.21 -36.32 -15.37
N GLN A 594 103.05 -37.17 -16.38
CA GLN A 594 102.02 -37.01 -17.42
C GLN A 594 100.60 -37.23 -16.87
N GLU A 595 100.41 -38.19 -15.96
CA GLU A 595 99.16 -38.40 -15.21
C GLU A 595 98.83 -37.19 -14.33
N MET A 596 99.83 -36.62 -13.63
CA MET A 596 99.68 -35.38 -12.85
C MET A 596 99.37 -34.17 -13.73
N VAL A 597 100.02 -34.02 -14.88
CA VAL A 597 99.71 -32.95 -15.85
C VAL A 597 98.29 -33.10 -16.41
N LYS A 598 97.86 -34.31 -16.77
CA LYS A 598 96.46 -34.60 -17.17
C LYS A 598 95.49 -34.22 -16.05
N ALA A 599 95.75 -34.64 -14.81
CA ALA A 599 94.93 -34.28 -13.66
C ALA A 599 94.88 -32.75 -13.40
N THR A 600 95.96 -32.00 -13.66
CA THR A 600 95.91 -30.53 -13.60
C THR A 600 95.09 -29.92 -14.73
N GLN A 601 95.19 -30.44 -15.95
CA GLN A 601 94.38 -29.98 -17.10
C GLN A 601 92.90 -30.32 -16.91
N GLU A 602 92.57 -31.49 -16.37
CA GLU A 602 91.22 -31.89 -15.98
C GLU A 602 90.67 -30.99 -14.86
N ARG A 603 91.49 -30.67 -13.84
CA ARG A 603 91.12 -29.71 -12.78
C ARG A 603 90.87 -28.31 -13.34
N GLU A 604 91.68 -27.84 -14.29
CA GLU A 604 91.51 -26.53 -14.92
C GLU A 604 90.26 -26.51 -15.81
N ALA A 605 89.99 -27.57 -16.58
CA ALA A 605 88.73 -27.72 -17.31
C ALA A 605 87.50 -27.75 -16.38
N GLN A 606 87.60 -28.44 -15.23
CA GLN A 606 86.55 -28.45 -14.20
C GLN A 606 86.35 -27.06 -13.56
N LEU A 607 87.42 -26.29 -13.32
CA LEU A 607 87.32 -24.92 -12.81
C LEU A 607 86.66 -23.97 -13.83
N VAL A 608 87.01 -24.07 -15.10
CA VAL A 608 86.34 -23.31 -16.18
C VAL A 608 84.86 -23.71 -16.29
N ALA A 609 84.53 -25.01 -16.19
CA ALA A 609 83.16 -25.50 -16.18
C ALA A 609 82.36 -24.99 -14.97
N LEU A 610 82.97 -24.97 -13.77
CA LEU A 610 82.36 -24.39 -12.56
C LEU A 610 82.11 -22.89 -12.73
N ASP A 611 83.01 -22.15 -13.37
CA ASP A 611 82.81 -20.72 -13.65
C ASP A 611 81.81 -20.44 -14.79
N THR A 612 81.57 -21.37 -15.73
CA THR A 612 80.40 -21.30 -16.62
C THR A 612 79.11 -21.61 -15.87
N PHE A 613 79.06 -22.66 -15.05
CA PHE A 613 77.87 -22.97 -14.25
C PHE A 613 77.52 -21.86 -13.26
N ARG A 614 78.50 -21.18 -12.64
CA ARG A 614 78.27 -19.98 -11.81
C ARG A 614 77.60 -18.85 -12.59
N LYS A 615 78.04 -18.60 -13.83
CA LYS A 615 77.44 -17.59 -14.72
C LYS A 615 76.02 -17.99 -15.14
N GLU A 616 75.79 -19.27 -15.43
CA GLU A 616 74.46 -19.80 -15.76
C GLU A 616 73.49 -19.71 -14.58
N VAL A 617 73.91 -20.11 -13.38
CA VAL A 617 73.15 -19.94 -12.13
C VAL A 617 72.80 -18.47 -11.93
N HIS A 618 73.75 -17.55 -12.05
CA HIS A 618 73.45 -16.12 -11.90
C HIS A 618 72.48 -15.59 -12.98
N ILE A 619 72.59 -16.07 -14.23
CA ILE A 619 71.64 -15.74 -15.29
C ILE A 619 70.24 -16.32 -14.98
N LEU A 620 70.15 -17.50 -14.38
CA LEU A 620 68.90 -18.11 -13.95
C LEU A 620 68.28 -17.39 -12.74
N GLU A 621 69.08 -16.96 -11.75
CA GLU A 621 68.65 -16.09 -10.65
C GLU A 621 68.11 -14.76 -11.18
N GLN A 622 68.83 -14.10 -12.10
CA GLN A 622 68.41 -12.85 -12.71
C GLN A 622 67.20 -13.01 -13.65
N LYS A 623 66.94 -14.21 -14.17
CA LYS A 623 65.68 -14.54 -14.88
C LYS A 623 64.55 -14.79 -13.88
N LYS A 624 64.82 -15.55 -12.81
CA LYS A 624 63.88 -15.86 -11.72
C LYS A 624 63.35 -14.58 -11.10
N LEU A 625 64.21 -13.66 -10.66
CA LEU A 625 63.82 -12.37 -10.07
C LEU A 625 62.96 -11.52 -11.02
N ARG A 626 63.26 -11.54 -12.33
CA ARG A 626 62.44 -10.86 -13.35
C ARG A 626 61.08 -11.53 -13.59
N VAL A 627 60.97 -12.85 -13.41
CA VAL A 627 59.70 -13.58 -13.47
C VAL A 627 58.89 -13.38 -12.18
N GLU A 628 59.52 -13.43 -11.01
CA GLU A 628 58.90 -13.13 -9.72
C GLU A 628 58.38 -11.70 -9.66
N SER A 629 59.16 -10.70 -10.10
CA SER A 629 58.71 -9.31 -10.21
C SER A 629 57.56 -9.10 -11.20
N LYS A 630 57.42 -9.95 -12.23
CA LYS A 630 56.24 -9.95 -13.11
C LYS A 630 55.04 -10.59 -12.42
N ILE A 631 55.21 -11.78 -11.84
CA ILE A 631 54.17 -12.48 -11.06
C ILE A 631 53.61 -11.58 -9.94
N ASP A 632 54.46 -10.82 -9.25
CA ASP A 632 54.03 -9.90 -8.20
C ASP A 632 53.43 -8.57 -8.73
N GLN A 633 53.60 -8.26 -10.01
CA GLN A 633 52.87 -7.19 -10.70
C GLN A 633 51.48 -7.69 -11.15
N GLU A 634 51.42 -8.85 -11.81
CA GLU A 634 50.18 -9.54 -12.19
C GLU A 634 49.27 -9.78 -10.96
N LYS A 635 49.85 -10.14 -9.78
CA LYS A 635 49.12 -10.25 -8.51
C LYS A 635 48.56 -8.93 -7.98
N LYS A 636 49.12 -7.77 -8.33
CA LYS A 636 48.55 -6.45 -7.97
C LYS A 636 47.40 -6.12 -8.90
N GLU A 637 47.63 -6.29 -10.20
CA GLU A 637 46.63 -6.04 -11.24
C GLU A 637 45.41 -6.96 -11.04
N GLN A 638 45.62 -8.25 -10.69
CA GLN A 638 44.53 -9.14 -10.27
C GLN A 638 43.80 -8.61 -9.02
N LYS A 639 44.50 -8.11 -8.00
CA LYS A 639 43.86 -7.53 -6.79
C LYS A 639 43.10 -6.24 -7.08
N GLU A 640 43.52 -5.48 -8.09
CA GLU A 640 42.85 -4.26 -8.55
C GLU A 640 41.61 -4.61 -9.38
N LEU A 641 41.70 -5.57 -10.29
CA LEU A 641 40.55 -6.17 -10.98
C LEU A 641 39.55 -6.79 -9.99
N GLU A 642 40.02 -7.50 -8.96
CA GLU A 642 39.16 -8.05 -7.89
C GLU A 642 38.49 -6.96 -7.04
N ARG A 643 39.09 -5.78 -6.88
CA ARG A 643 38.44 -4.62 -6.25
C ARG A 643 37.37 -4.08 -7.19
N HIS A 644 37.71 -3.77 -8.44
CA HIS A 644 36.76 -3.27 -9.43
C HIS A 644 35.58 -4.22 -9.67
N MET A 645 35.79 -5.54 -9.65
CA MET A 645 34.70 -6.52 -9.67
C MET A 645 33.80 -6.45 -8.43
N LYS A 646 34.36 -6.23 -7.23
CA LYS A 646 33.58 -6.05 -6.00
C LYS A 646 32.84 -4.71 -6.00
N ASP A 647 33.43 -3.66 -6.55
CA ASP A 647 32.80 -2.34 -6.70
C ASP A 647 31.61 -2.42 -7.69
N LEU A 648 31.80 -3.08 -8.84
CA LEU A 648 30.72 -3.36 -9.80
C LEU A 648 29.62 -4.26 -9.22
N ASP A 649 29.97 -5.29 -8.44
CA ASP A 649 29.01 -6.15 -7.74
C ASP A 649 28.25 -5.37 -6.64
N ASN A 650 28.91 -4.43 -5.97
CA ASN A 650 28.26 -3.51 -5.03
C ASN A 650 27.33 -2.52 -5.75
N ASP A 651 27.71 -1.99 -6.91
CA ASP A 651 26.86 -1.10 -7.71
C ASP A 651 25.69 -1.85 -8.37
N LEU A 652 25.88 -3.10 -8.78
CA LEU A 652 24.79 -4.00 -9.18
C LEU A 652 23.83 -4.28 -8.00
N LYS A 653 24.32 -4.43 -6.77
CA LYS A 653 23.46 -4.53 -5.58
C LYS A 653 22.72 -3.22 -5.31
N LYS A 654 23.38 -2.06 -5.40
CA LYS A 654 22.72 -0.73 -5.29
C LYS A 654 21.61 -0.60 -6.34
N LEU A 655 21.88 -0.94 -7.61
CA LEU A 655 20.91 -0.93 -8.69
C LEU A 655 19.73 -1.88 -8.42
N ASN A 656 19.99 -3.12 -7.98
CA ASN A 656 18.92 -4.06 -7.62
C ASN A 656 18.09 -3.56 -6.42
N VAL A 657 18.72 -2.93 -5.41
CA VAL A 657 18.03 -2.29 -4.30
C VAL A 657 17.19 -1.11 -4.80
N LEU A 658 17.70 -0.24 -5.67
CA LEU A 658 16.96 0.86 -6.27
C LEU A 658 15.80 0.38 -7.15
N ILE A 659 15.99 -0.68 -7.94
CA ILE A 659 14.92 -1.34 -8.72
C ILE A 659 13.84 -1.91 -7.78
N SER A 660 14.22 -2.54 -6.67
CA SER A 660 13.25 -3.05 -5.68
C SER A 660 12.50 -1.93 -4.96
N LYS A 661 13.20 -0.84 -4.57
CA LYS A 661 12.60 0.36 -3.97
C LYS A 661 11.62 1.02 -4.96
N ASN A 662 12.04 1.26 -6.19
CA ASN A 662 11.21 1.88 -7.23
C ASN A 662 10.01 0.99 -7.61
N ARG A 663 10.21 -0.34 -7.70
CA ARG A 663 9.11 -1.30 -7.85
C ARG A 663 8.11 -1.22 -6.68
N SER A 664 8.57 -1.23 -5.43
CA SER A 664 7.69 -1.12 -4.26
C SER A 664 6.98 0.24 -4.18
N SER A 665 7.61 1.31 -4.66
CA SER A 665 6.99 2.64 -4.80
C SER A 665 5.93 2.65 -5.91
N SER A 666 6.16 1.95 -7.02
CA SER A 666 5.20 1.82 -8.11
C SER A 666 4.00 0.94 -7.72
N GLU A 667 4.25 -0.18 -7.03
CA GLU A 667 3.20 -1.04 -6.45
C GLU A 667 2.40 -0.29 -5.37
N GLY A 668 3.06 0.54 -4.55
CA GLY A 668 2.41 1.45 -3.60
C GLY A 668 1.53 2.49 -4.28
N LEU A 669 2.06 3.24 -5.25
CA LEU A 669 1.30 4.22 -6.02
C LEU A 669 0.14 3.58 -6.80
N GLN A 670 0.29 2.36 -7.31
CA GLN A 670 -0.83 1.62 -7.91
C GLN A 670 -1.91 1.27 -6.89
N GLN A 671 -1.51 0.84 -5.68
CA GLN A 671 -2.45 0.56 -4.60
C GLN A 671 -3.16 1.84 -4.11
N ASP A 672 -2.47 2.97 -3.99
CA ASP A 672 -3.04 4.25 -3.59
C ASP A 672 -3.99 4.82 -4.67
N ASN A 673 -3.65 4.66 -5.95
CA ASN A 673 -4.57 4.95 -7.06
C ASN A 673 -5.81 4.04 -7.00
N LEU A 674 -5.65 2.74 -6.71
CA LEU A 674 -6.78 1.81 -6.53
C LEU A 674 -7.60 2.06 -5.26
N VAL A 675 -7.06 2.74 -4.25
CA VAL A 675 -7.80 3.17 -3.06
C VAL A 675 -8.57 4.46 -3.37
N THR A 676 -7.91 5.46 -3.95
CA THR A 676 -8.54 6.75 -4.32
C THR A 676 -9.59 6.58 -5.41
N GLU A 677 -9.39 5.71 -6.41
CA GLU A 677 -10.44 5.31 -7.37
C GLU A 677 -11.66 4.75 -6.64
N LYS A 678 -11.46 3.84 -5.67
CA LYS A 678 -12.55 3.31 -4.85
C LYS A 678 -13.18 4.36 -3.94
N GLU A 679 -12.53 5.51 -3.69
CA GLU A 679 -13.07 6.64 -2.94
C GLU A 679 -13.89 7.56 -3.81
N PHE A 680 -13.40 7.88 -5.01
CA PHE A 680 -14.20 8.56 -6.02
C PHE A 680 -15.44 7.75 -6.39
N VAL A 681 -15.33 6.43 -6.59
CA VAL A 681 -16.49 5.54 -6.84
C VAL A 681 -17.43 5.45 -5.62
N ARG A 682 -16.92 5.53 -4.38
CA ARG A 682 -17.76 5.59 -3.17
C ARG A 682 -18.50 6.92 -3.07
N SER A 683 -17.82 8.04 -3.30
CA SER A 683 -18.37 9.41 -3.25
C SER A 683 -19.36 9.68 -4.38
N LEU A 684 -19.08 9.15 -5.58
CA LEU A 684 -20.00 9.20 -6.70
C LEU A 684 -21.26 8.39 -6.35
N LYS A 685 -21.12 7.17 -5.81
CA LYS A 685 -22.24 6.35 -5.34
C LYS A 685 -23.01 6.87 -4.12
N SER A 686 -22.48 7.82 -3.34
CA SER A 686 -23.28 8.55 -2.35
C SER A 686 -24.03 9.70 -3.00
N SER A 687 -23.39 10.49 -3.88
CA SER A 687 -24.09 11.53 -4.65
C SER A 687 -25.20 10.98 -5.56
N GLU A 688 -25.02 9.79 -6.16
CA GLU A 688 -26.07 9.09 -6.91
C GLU A 688 -27.27 8.75 -6.01
N ARG A 689 -27.03 8.28 -4.77
CA ARG A 689 -28.10 8.03 -3.79
C ARG A 689 -28.78 9.32 -3.36
N GLU A 690 -28.04 10.37 -3.07
CA GLU A 690 -28.58 11.69 -2.72
C GLU A 690 -29.45 12.25 -3.86
N THR A 691 -29.04 12.11 -5.13
CA THR A 691 -29.87 12.52 -6.28
C THR A 691 -31.10 11.62 -6.47
N ILE A 692 -31.01 10.31 -6.20
CA ILE A 692 -32.18 9.41 -6.21
C ILE A 692 -33.16 9.80 -5.09
N GLU A 693 -32.70 10.00 -3.86
CA GLU A 693 -33.56 10.45 -2.75
C GLU A 693 -34.23 11.80 -3.05
N MET A 694 -33.51 12.74 -3.67
CA MET A 694 -34.09 14.03 -4.08
C MET A 694 -35.07 13.87 -5.24
N GLN A 695 -34.86 12.93 -6.15
CA GLN A 695 -35.81 12.59 -7.21
C GLN A 695 -37.06 11.88 -6.64
N GLU A 696 -36.92 11.02 -5.64
CA GLU A 696 -38.02 10.39 -4.92
C GLU A 696 -38.85 11.44 -4.16
N ARG A 697 -38.20 12.38 -3.44
CA ARG A 697 -38.86 13.53 -2.81
C ARG A 697 -39.59 14.41 -3.83
N LEU A 698 -39.01 14.63 -5.00
CA LEU A 698 -39.68 15.35 -6.10
C LEU A 698 -40.89 14.58 -6.67
N SER A 699 -40.82 13.25 -6.77
CA SER A 699 -41.97 12.44 -7.17
C SER A 699 -43.09 12.46 -6.11
N GLN A 700 -42.75 12.38 -4.82
CA GLN A 700 -43.69 12.50 -3.71
C GLN A 700 -44.39 13.87 -3.73
N LEU A 701 -43.65 14.97 -3.84
CA LEU A 701 -44.22 16.33 -3.96
C LEU A 701 -45.10 16.50 -5.22
N GLN A 702 -44.77 15.83 -6.32
CA GLN A 702 -45.58 15.85 -7.54
C GLN A 702 -46.84 14.98 -7.41
N GLU A 703 -46.78 13.85 -6.71
CA GLU A 703 -47.95 13.02 -6.35
C GLU A 703 -48.88 13.75 -5.37
N GLU A 704 -48.34 14.38 -4.31
CA GLU A 704 -49.07 15.25 -3.39
C GLU A 704 -49.75 16.41 -4.13
N LYS A 705 -49.04 17.06 -5.05
CA LYS A 705 -49.61 18.11 -5.92
C LYS A 705 -50.73 17.60 -6.80
N VAL A 706 -50.61 16.41 -7.40
CA VAL A 706 -51.68 15.79 -8.18
C VAL A 706 -52.87 15.40 -7.29
N ALA A 707 -52.63 14.88 -6.09
CA ALA A 707 -53.68 14.60 -5.11
C ALA A 707 -54.40 15.88 -4.67
N MET A 708 -53.68 16.97 -4.41
CA MET A 708 -54.25 18.28 -4.08
C MET A 708 -55.03 18.91 -5.24
N LEU A 709 -54.58 18.72 -6.49
CA LEU A 709 -55.35 19.12 -7.68
C LEU A 709 -56.63 18.28 -7.85
N ASN A 710 -56.57 16.96 -7.59
CA ASN A 710 -57.76 16.12 -7.61
C ASN A 710 -58.74 16.52 -6.50
N ASN A 711 -58.25 16.76 -5.27
CA ASN A 711 -59.05 17.25 -4.14
C ASN A 711 -59.71 18.62 -4.46
N LEU A 712 -59.01 19.50 -5.19
CA LEU A 712 -59.56 20.78 -5.66
C LEU A 712 -60.67 20.56 -6.68
N VAL A 713 -60.47 19.71 -7.69
CA VAL A 713 -61.49 19.37 -8.70
C VAL A 713 -62.70 18.66 -8.07
N GLU A 714 -62.49 17.82 -7.06
CA GLU A 714 -63.57 17.23 -6.27
C GLU A 714 -64.32 18.30 -5.46
N ALA A 715 -63.63 19.26 -4.84
CA ALA A 715 -64.26 20.37 -4.14
C ALA A 715 -65.07 21.27 -5.08
N GLU A 716 -64.54 21.62 -6.26
CA GLU A 716 -65.25 22.33 -7.32
C GLU A 716 -66.49 21.54 -7.79
N HIS A 717 -66.37 20.22 -7.95
CA HIS A 717 -67.50 19.36 -8.29
C HIS A 717 -68.56 19.32 -7.18
N GLN A 718 -68.16 19.27 -5.91
CA GLN A 718 -69.10 19.37 -4.78
C GLN A 718 -69.79 20.74 -4.74
N ILE A 719 -69.07 21.84 -4.99
CA ILE A 719 -69.66 23.19 -5.10
C ILE A 719 -70.70 23.20 -6.22
N MET A 720 -70.36 22.75 -7.42
CA MET A 720 -71.31 22.65 -8.56
C MET A 720 -72.52 21.75 -8.26
N LEU A 721 -72.34 20.66 -7.52
CA LEU A 721 -73.44 19.81 -7.05
C LEU A 721 -74.32 20.52 -6.01
N TRP A 722 -73.74 21.28 -5.08
CA TRP A 722 -74.48 22.06 -4.09
C TRP A 722 -75.21 23.24 -4.72
N GLU A 723 -74.61 23.95 -5.66
CA GLU A 723 -75.28 24.99 -6.46
C GLU A 723 -76.47 24.42 -7.22
N LYS A 724 -76.31 23.28 -7.92
CA LYS A 724 -77.45 22.60 -8.59
C LYS A 724 -78.53 22.15 -7.61
N LYS A 725 -78.17 21.62 -6.43
CA LYS A 725 -79.14 21.28 -5.37
C LYS A 725 -79.88 22.51 -4.85
N ILE A 726 -79.19 23.64 -4.67
CA ILE A 726 -79.77 24.92 -4.23
C ILE A 726 -80.67 25.51 -5.32
N GLN A 727 -80.27 25.41 -6.58
CA GLN A 727 -81.04 25.84 -7.75
C GLN A 727 -82.35 25.05 -7.85
N LEU A 728 -82.27 23.71 -7.84
CA LEU A 728 -83.43 22.83 -7.82
C LEU A 728 -84.30 23.06 -6.56
N ALA A 729 -83.72 23.32 -5.40
CA ALA A 729 -84.49 23.64 -4.18
C ALA A 729 -85.20 24.99 -4.25
N LYS A 730 -84.66 25.98 -4.97
CA LYS A 730 -85.34 27.26 -5.27
C LYS A 730 -86.48 27.06 -6.26
N GLU A 731 -86.26 26.28 -7.32
CA GLU A 731 -87.26 25.98 -8.36
C GLU A 731 -88.41 25.10 -7.83
N MET A 732 -88.09 24.10 -7.00
CA MET A 732 -89.07 23.31 -6.25
C MET A 732 -89.83 24.16 -5.25
N ARG A 733 -89.17 25.11 -4.56
CA ARG A 733 -89.88 26.04 -3.67
C ARG A 733 -90.84 26.94 -4.46
N ALA A 734 -90.38 27.58 -5.53
CA ALA A 734 -91.20 28.45 -6.37
C ALA A 734 -92.41 27.75 -7.01
N SER A 735 -92.31 26.44 -7.31
CA SER A 735 -93.43 25.64 -7.81
C SER A 735 -94.36 25.14 -6.70
N VAL A 736 -93.84 24.79 -5.52
CA VAL A 736 -94.65 24.39 -4.34
C VAL A 736 -95.36 25.57 -3.66
N ASP A 737 -94.79 26.77 -3.76
CA ASP A 737 -95.41 28.02 -3.28
C ASP A 737 -96.47 28.58 -4.27
N SER A 738 -96.80 27.86 -5.34
CA SER A 738 -97.99 28.17 -6.14
C SER A 738 -99.27 27.88 -5.34
N GLU A 739 -100.13 28.90 -5.17
CA GLU A 739 -101.23 28.86 -4.19
C GLU A 739 -102.32 27.81 -4.49
N THR A 740 -102.35 27.29 -5.72
CA THR A 740 -103.41 26.47 -6.33
C THR A 740 -103.69 25.13 -5.61
N GLY A 741 -102.83 24.68 -4.69
CA GLY A 741 -102.97 23.38 -4.00
C GLY A 741 -103.18 23.44 -2.48
N GLN A 742 -103.13 24.61 -1.83
CA GLN A 742 -103.05 24.67 -0.36
C GLN A 742 -104.35 24.26 0.38
N THR A 743 -105.52 24.42 -0.24
CA THR A 743 -106.82 24.11 0.35
C THR A 743 -107.06 22.61 0.48
N GLU A 744 -106.92 21.87 -0.62
CA GLU A 744 -107.12 20.41 -0.67
C GLU A 744 -106.08 19.66 0.18
N LEU A 745 -104.83 20.13 0.18
CA LEU A 745 -103.76 19.56 1.01
C LEU A 745 -104.07 19.56 2.50
N ARG A 746 -104.85 20.52 3.02
CA ARG A 746 -105.25 20.54 4.44
C ARG A 746 -106.32 19.51 4.76
N ALA A 747 -107.30 19.33 3.86
CA ALA A 747 -108.32 18.29 3.98
C ALA A 747 -107.70 16.88 3.91
N MET A 748 -106.85 16.61 2.90
CA MET A 748 -106.18 15.32 2.76
C MET A 748 -105.21 15.03 3.91
N LYS A 749 -104.49 16.02 4.45
CA LYS A 749 -103.57 15.81 5.60
C LYS A 749 -104.28 15.28 6.84
N ALA A 750 -105.52 15.68 7.10
CA ALA A 750 -106.30 15.20 8.25
C ALA A 750 -106.61 13.69 8.15
N GLU A 751 -107.06 13.22 6.99
CA GLU A 751 -107.40 11.80 6.78
C GLU A 751 -106.14 10.93 6.62
N ILE A 752 -105.11 11.44 5.93
CA ILE A 752 -103.80 10.79 5.83
C ILE A 752 -103.17 10.59 7.22
N HIS A 753 -103.40 11.47 8.19
CA HIS A 753 -102.93 11.27 9.56
C HIS A 753 -103.58 10.05 10.23
N ARG A 754 -104.90 9.87 10.07
CA ARG A 754 -105.64 8.69 10.59
C ARG A 754 -105.11 7.38 9.98
N MET A 755 -104.91 7.35 8.66
CA MET A 755 -104.33 6.19 7.96
C MET A 755 -102.88 5.91 8.38
N LYS A 756 -102.05 6.96 8.54
CA LYS A 756 -100.64 6.83 8.96
C LYS A 756 -100.48 6.24 10.36
N VAL A 757 -101.41 6.50 11.29
CA VAL A 757 -101.38 5.88 12.63
C VAL A 757 -101.56 4.36 12.55
N ARG A 758 -102.49 3.86 11.72
CA ARG A 758 -102.66 2.40 11.49
C ARG A 758 -101.45 1.78 10.78
N HIS A 759 -100.96 2.42 9.71
CA HIS A 759 -99.78 1.94 8.98
C HIS A 759 -98.51 1.91 9.85
N GLY A 760 -98.33 2.92 10.72
CA GLY A 760 -97.24 2.99 11.69
C GLY A 760 -97.29 1.95 12.82
N GLN A 761 -98.38 1.22 13.00
CA GLN A 761 -98.45 0.05 13.88
C GLN A 761 -97.93 -1.21 13.17
N LEU A 762 -98.31 -1.42 11.90
CA LEU A 762 -97.84 -2.54 11.06
C LEU A 762 -96.33 -2.45 10.76
N LEU A 763 -95.82 -1.28 10.36
CA LEU A 763 -94.39 -1.08 10.11
C LEU A 763 -93.51 -1.39 11.34
N LYS A 764 -94.00 -1.14 12.56
CA LYS A 764 -93.28 -1.46 13.81
C LYS A 764 -93.13 -2.96 14.06
N GLN A 765 -94.07 -3.78 13.56
CA GLN A 765 -93.96 -5.24 13.62
C GLN A 765 -92.97 -5.75 12.57
N GLN A 766 -93.05 -5.22 11.34
CA GLN A 766 -92.15 -5.57 10.23
C GLN A 766 -90.68 -5.23 10.52
N GLU A 767 -90.39 -4.01 11.00
CA GLU A 767 -89.02 -3.57 11.32
C GLU A 767 -88.41 -4.33 12.52
N LYS A 768 -89.22 -4.88 13.42
CA LYS A 768 -88.73 -5.74 14.50
C LYS A 768 -88.13 -7.04 13.94
N MET A 769 -88.85 -7.69 13.02
CA MET A 769 -88.42 -8.95 12.39
C MET A 769 -87.10 -8.79 11.60
N ILE A 770 -86.92 -7.66 10.90
CA ILE A 770 -85.67 -7.36 10.17
C ILE A 770 -84.47 -7.25 11.12
N ARG A 771 -84.65 -6.60 12.27
CA ARG A 771 -83.59 -6.47 13.30
C ARG A 771 -83.23 -7.81 13.93
N ASP A 772 -84.21 -8.67 14.17
CA ASP A 772 -83.96 -10.01 14.69
C ASP A 772 -83.17 -10.88 13.69
N MET A 773 -83.36 -10.69 12.37
CA MET A 773 -82.52 -11.28 11.31
C MET A 773 -81.09 -10.70 11.26
N GLU A 774 -80.92 -9.37 11.34
CA GLU A 774 -79.58 -8.75 11.40
C GLU A 774 -78.80 -9.21 12.64
N LEU A 775 -79.48 -9.32 13.78
CA LEU A 775 -78.93 -9.88 15.01
C LEU A 775 -78.53 -11.36 14.85
N ALA A 776 -79.14 -12.12 13.95
CA ALA A 776 -78.68 -13.48 13.65
C ALA A 776 -77.33 -13.50 12.90
N VAL A 777 -77.07 -12.52 12.02
CA VAL A 777 -75.75 -12.37 11.38
C VAL A 777 -74.70 -11.91 12.41
N ALA A 778 -75.04 -10.92 13.25
CA ALA A 778 -74.15 -10.48 14.33
C ALA A 778 -73.85 -11.59 15.36
N ARG A 779 -74.83 -12.46 15.64
CA ARG A 779 -74.63 -13.72 16.41
C ARG A 779 -73.71 -14.69 15.68
N ARG A 780 -73.74 -14.79 14.35
CA ARG A 780 -72.84 -15.64 13.57
C ARG A 780 -71.41 -15.08 13.49
N GLU A 781 -71.26 -13.75 13.42
CA GLU A 781 -69.95 -13.07 13.51
C GLU A 781 -69.35 -13.21 14.92
N THR A 782 -70.14 -13.04 15.98
CA THR A 782 -69.70 -13.31 17.36
C THR A 782 -69.47 -14.79 17.66
N ILE A 783 -70.23 -15.73 17.07
CA ILE A 783 -69.90 -17.17 17.12
C ILE A 783 -68.60 -17.49 16.37
N SER A 784 -68.26 -16.75 15.30
CA SER A 784 -66.98 -16.91 14.59
C SER A 784 -65.80 -16.39 15.41
N ILE A 785 -65.97 -15.27 16.10
CA ILE A 785 -64.99 -14.75 17.08
C ILE A 785 -64.86 -15.73 18.25
N GLN A 786 -65.98 -16.15 18.84
CA GLN A 786 -66.01 -17.15 19.91
C GLN A 786 -65.49 -18.51 19.47
N ALA A 787 -65.56 -18.91 18.20
CA ALA A 787 -64.94 -20.15 17.70
C ALA A 787 -63.40 -20.02 17.61
N LYS A 788 -62.90 -18.81 17.31
CA LYS A 788 -61.46 -18.50 17.40
C LYS A 788 -60.96 -18.44 18.86
N GLU A 789 -61.86 -18.31 19.84
CA GLU A 789 -61.57 -18.42 21.28
C GLU A 789 -61.83 -19.84 21.85
N GLN A 790 -62.89 -20.54 21.41
CA GLN A 790 -63.30 -21.87 21.87
C GLN A 790 -62.45 -23.00 21.29
N SER A 791 -61.55 -22.71 20.35
CA SER A 791 -60.39 -23.56 20.07
C SER A 791 -59.45 -23.74 21.27
N LYS A 792 -59.71 -23.09 22.42
CA LYS A 792 -58.95 -23.20 23.67
C LYS A 792 -59.69 -23.71 24.92
N THR A 793 -61.02 -23.83 24.96
CA THR A 793 -61.76 -24.30 26.17
C THR A 793 -63.08 -25.04 25.88
N ASP A 794 -63.45 -25.97 26.78
CA ASP A 794 -64.40 -27.07 26.54
C ASP A 794 -65.82 -26.88 27.17
N LYS A 795 -66.63 -27.95 27.17
CA LYS A 795 -68.11 -28.00 27.23
C LYS A 795 -68.81 -27.81 28.60
N LYS A 796 -69.99 -27.18 28.54
CA LYS A 796 -71.27 -27.47 29.25
C LYS A 796 -71.40 -27.41 30.81
N LEU A 797 -72.18 -26.42 31.26
CA LEU A 797 -73.27 -26.46 32.26
C LEU A 797 -73.11 -27.13 33.66
N LEU A 798 -72.84 -26.28 34.67
CA LEU A 798 -73.61 -26.08 35.92
C LEU A 798 -73.80 -27.23 36.96
N THR A 799 -73.15 -27.13 38.14
CA THR A 799 -73.83 -27.25 39.46
C THR A 799 -73.06 -26.63 40.66
N ARG A 800 -73.65 -26.69 41.86
CA ARG A 800 -73.39 -25.84 43.04
C ARG A 800 -72.01 -25.94 43.72
N THR A 801 -71.25 -27.01 43.55
CA THR A 801 -69.90 -27.16 44.17
C THR A 801 -68.87 -26.19 43.60
N ASP A 802 -69.05 -25.76 42.34
CA ASP A 802 -68.24 -24.75 41.65
C ASP A 802 -67.94 -23.50 42.48
N PHE A 803 -68.92 -23.01 43.25
CA PHE A 803 -68.81 -21.73 43.95
C PHE A 803 -67.65 -21.70 44.94
N HIS A 804 -67.36 -22.81 45.62
CA HIS A 804 -66.30 -22.83 46.64
C HIS A 804 -64.90 -22.89 46.01
N HIS A 805 -64.72 -23.67 44.94
CA HIS A 805 -63.46 -23.70 44.18
C HIS A 805 -63.22 -22.36 43.46
N LYS A 806 -64.27 -21.75 42.88
CA LYS A 806 -64.21 -20.40 42.31
C LYS A 806 -63.83 -19.36 43.37
N GLN A 807 -64.31 -19.46 44.61
CA GLN A 807 -63.88 -18.58 45.71
C GLN A 807 -62.36 -18.68 46.00
N THR A 808 -61.78 -19.87 45.95
CA THR A 808 -60.32 -20.06 46.11
C THR A 808 -59.49 -19.65 44.89
N GLU A 809 -60.03 -19.79 43.67
CA GLU A 809 -59.39 -19.20 42.49
C GLU A 809 -59.45 -17.67 42.49
N LEU A 810 -60.60 -17.09 42.85
CA LEU A 810 -60.76 -15.64 42.95
C LEU A 810 -59.76 -15.03 43.94
N ARG A 811 -59.45 -15.72 45.05
CA ARG A 811 -58.38 -15.29 45.98
C ARG A 811 -56.96 -15.33 45.39
N ARG A 812 -56.68 -16.17 44.39
CA ARG A 812 -55.42 -16.12 43.60
C ARG A 812 -55.48 -14.99 42.59
N LYS A 813 -56.53 -14.97 41.76
CA LYS A 813 -56.77 -13.93 40.74
C LYS A 813 -56.76 -12.51 41.33
N ILE A 814 -57.24 -12.29 42.56
CA ILE A 814 -57.14 -11.01 43.27
C ILE A 814 -55.70 -10.62 43.63
N LYS A 815 -54.81 -11.58 43.95
CA LYS A 815 -53.37 -11.32 44.16
C LYS A 815 -52.63 -11.05 42.86
N ASP A 816 -52.96 -11.79 41.81
CA ASP A 816 -52.35 -11.61 40.48
C ASP A 816 -52.80 -10.28 39.86
N ILE A 817 -54.07 -9.91 40.04
CA ILE A 817 -54.61 -8.57 39.73
C ILE A 817 -53.95 -7.50 40.61
N HIS A 818 -53.69 -7.73 41.90
CA HIS A 818 -52.95 -6.75 42.72
C HIS A 818 -51.56 -6.46 42.15
N LYS A 819 -50.80 -7.50 41.76
CA LYS A 819 -49.48 -7.30 41.12
C LYS A 819 -49.58 -6.56 39.79
N ALA A 820 -50.53 -6.93 38.94
CA ALA A 820 -50.79 -6.19 37.70
C ALA A 820 -51.24 -4.73 37.97
N THR A 821 -51.94 -4.49 39.08
CA THR A 821 -52.33 -3.14 39.52
C THR A 821 -51.12 -2.36 40.04
N GLU A 822 -50.21 -2.99 40.80
CA GLU A 822 -48.95 -2.41 41.25
C GLU A 822 -48.04 -2.03 40.05
N GLU A 823 -47.98 -2.90 39.04
CA GLU A 823 -47.29 -2.64 37.76
C GLU A 823 -47.96 -1.51 36.98
N CYS A 824 -49.29 -1.50 36.86
CA CYS A 824 -50.03 -0.38 36.29
C CYS A 824 -49.84 0.92 37.08
N THR A 825 -49.74 0.91 38.41
CA THR A 825 -49.48 2.13 39.19
C THR A 825 -48.08 2.69 38.98
N LYS A 826 -47.08 1.83 38.69
CA LYS A 826 -45.73 2.30 38.28
C LYS A 826 -45.77 2.99 36.93
N VAL A 827 -46.41 2.36 35.94
CA VAL A 827 -46.63 2.97 34.62
C VAL A 827 -47.45 4.27 34.72
N ILE A 828 -48.45 4.34 35.62
CA ILE A 828 -49.19 5.57 35.89
C ILE A 828 -48.27 6.64 36.54
N SER A 829 -47.40 6.29 37.49
CA SER A 829 -46.45 7.28 38.03
C SER A 829 -45.42 7.76 37.00
N GLU A 830 -44.94 6.90 36.10
CA GLU A 830 -44.07 7.26 34.97
C GLU A 830 -44.79 8.17 33.97
N LEU A 831 -46.08 7.90 33.71
CA LEU A 831 -46.95 8.77 32.89
C LEU A 831 -47.28 10.09 33.58
N GLU A 832 -47.44 10.12 34.91
CA GLU A 832 -47.60 11.34 35.67
C GLU A 832 -46.31 12.18 35.71
N GLU A 833 -45.13 11.57 35.82
CA GLU A 833 -43.85 12.27 35.80
C GLU A 833 -43.55 12.86 34.41
N THR A 834 -43.82 12.10 33.35
CA THR A 834 -43.74 12.63 31.98
C THR A 834 -44.81 13.69 31.70
N GLN A 835 -46.05 13.55 32.22
CA GLN A 835 -47.07 14.60 32.16
C GLN A 835 -46.62 15.86 32.91
N LYS A 836 -46.02 15.73 34.11
CA LYS A 836 -45.47 16.86 34.88
C LYS A 836 -44.36 17.56 34.08
N HIS A 837 -43.41 16.82 33.50
CA HIS A 837 -42.34 17.37 32.67
C HIS A 837 -42.84 18.06 31.39
N VAL A 838 -43.82 17.48 30.70
CA VAL A 838 -44.48 18.12 29.55
C VAL A 838 -45.26 19.37 30.00
N SER A 839 -45.90 19.35 31.18
CA SER A 839 -46.62 20.52 31.70
C SER A 839 -45.69 21.66 32.12
N SER A 840 -44.50 21.39 32.67
CA SER A 840 -43.50 22.43 32.96
C SER A 840 -42.92 23.00 31.67
N SER A 841 -42.61 22.16 30.68
CA SER A 841 -42.19 22.60 29.34
C SER A 841 -43.27 23.44 28.64
N LEU A 842 -44.55 23.08 28.79
CA LEU A 842 -45.69 23.85 28.29
C LEU A 842 -45.81 25.20 29.01
N MET A 843 -45.63 25.25 30.33
CA MET A 843 -45.64 26.49 31.11
C MET A 843 -44.47 27.42 30.71
N GLU A 844 -43.25 26.91 30.58
CA GLU A 844 -42.10 27.69 30.07
C GLU A 844 -42.38 28.26 28.67
N LYS A 845 -43.06 27.50 27.81
CA LYS A 845 -43.45 27.98 26.47
C LYS A 845 -44.62 28.97 26.52
N GLN A 846 -45.56 28.82 27.45
CA GLN A 846 -46.64 29.77 27.67
C GLN A 846 -46.12 31.09 28.25
N GLU A 847 -45.15 31.04 29.15
CA GLU A 847 -44.45 32.22 29.69
C GLU A 847 -43.66 32.93 28.58
N GLN A 848 -42.88 32.19 27.77
CA GLN A 848 -42.18 32.74 26.61
C GLN A 848 -43.15 33.38 25.60
N LEU A 849 -44.30 32.75 25.33
CA LEU A 849 -45.35 33.32 24.47
C LEU A 849 -45.96 34.59 25.10
N SER A 850 -46.22 34.61 26.41
CA SER A 850 -46.79 35.79 27.09
C SER A 850 -45.82 36.98 27.10
N MET A 851 -44.52 36.74 27.25
CA MET A 851 -43.48 37.77 27.13
C MET A 851 -43.40 38.31 25.70
N MET A 852 -43.43 37.42 24.69
CA MET A 852 -43.50 37.85 23.29
C MET A 852 -44.78 38.63 22.98
N GLN A 853 -45.94 38.21 23.50
CA GLN A 853 -47.21 38.91 23.36
C GLN A 853 -47.16 40.31 23.99
N SER A 854 -46.66 40.46 25.22
CA SER A 854 -46.49 41.79 25.82
C SER A 854 -45.56 42.70 24.99
N SER A 855 -44.52 42.14 24.37
CA SER A 855 -43.63 42.91 23.49
C SER A 855 -44.28 43.30 22.15
N THR A 856 -45.20 42.49 21.61
CA THR A 856 -46.00 42.88 20.44
C THR A 856 -47.06 43.91 20.80
N ASP A 857 -47.71 43.77 21.95
CA ASP A 857 -48.74 44.72 22.43
C ASP A 857 -48.13 46.11 22.70
N GLU A 858 -46.91 46.17 23.27
CA GLU A 858 -46.14 47.40 23.43
C GLU A 858 -45.79 48.05 22.08
N LEU A 859 -45.32 47.25 21.11
CA LEU A 859 -44.97 47.73 19.76
C LEU A 859 -46.21 48.18 18.97
N GLU A 860 -47.35 47.50 19.09
CA GLU A 860 -48.61 47.92 18.47
C GLU A 860 -49.13 49.21 19.11
N ALA A 861 -49.06 49.35 20.44
CA ALA A 861 -49.42 50.58 21.13
C ALA A 861 -48.55 51.79 20.71
N ASP A 862 -47.25 51.60 20.55
CA ASP A 862 -46.35 52.66 20.03
C ASP A 862 -46.56 52.94 18.54
N LEU A 863 -46.89 51.93 17.73
CA LEU A 863 -47.25 52.13 16.33
C LEU A 863 -48.57 52.90 16.20
N ASP A 864 -49.58 52.63 17.03
CA ASP A 864 -50.86 53.36 17.04
C ASP A 864 -50.69 54.80 17.57
N ARG A 865 -49.82 55.03 18.56
CA ARG A 865 -49.39 56.38 19.00
C ARG A 865 -48.73 57.15 17.85
N LEU A 866 -47.81 56.52 17.11
CA LEU A 866 -47.13 57.15 15.97
C LEU A 866 -48.08 57.41 14.79
N LEU A 867 -49.04 56.51 14.52
CA LEU A 867 -50.10 56.74 13.53
C LEU A 867 -51.02 57.89 13.95
N ALA A 868 -51.43 57.97 15.22
CA ALA A 868 -52.23 59.07 15.75
C ALA A 868 -51.50 60.41 15.65
N LEU A 869 -50.19 60.46 15.95
CA LEU A 869 -49.36 61.65 15.77
C LEU A 869 -49.20 62.03 14.29
N LYS A 870 -49.00 61.06 13.39
CA LYS A 870 -48.95 61.27 11.94
C LYS A 870 -50.26 61.86 11.40
N GLN A 871 -51.40 61.36 11.86
CA GLN A 871 -52.73 61.89 11.50
C GLN A 871 -52.96 63.29 12.06
N GLN A 872 -52.60 63.56 13.33
CA GLN A 872 -52.68 64.89 13.94
C GLN A 872 -51.82 65.92 13.18
N ASN A 873 -50.56 65.58 12.88
CA ASN A 873 -49.66 66.41 12.09
C ASN A 873 -50.20 66.69 10.67
N LEU A 874 -50.81 65.69 10.02
CA LEU A 874 -51.45 65.87 8.71
C LEU A 874 -52.66 66.82 8.79
N LEU A 875 -53.53 66.67 9.79
CA LEU A 875 -54.68 67.54 10.00
C LEU A 875 -54.26 68.98 10.31
N GLU A 876 -53.23 69.18 11.13
CA GLU A 876 -52.63 70.49 11.37
C GLU A 876 -52.03 71.10 10.10
N LEU A 877 -51.30 70.32 9.31
CA LEU A 877 -50.66 70.79 8.09
C LEU A 877 -51.70 71.18 7.03
N VAL A 878 -52.80 70.40 6.90
CA VAL A 878 -53.97 70.77 6.07
C VAL A 878 -54.69 72.00 6.60
N ALA A 879 -54.85 72.16 7.92
CA ALA A 879 -55.42 73.36 8.53
C ALA A 879 -54.56 74.61 8.29
N ARG A 880 -53.23 74.48 8.36
CA ARG A 880 -52.25 75.54 8.05
C ARG A 880 -52.26 75.86 6.55
N GLN A 881 -52.32 74.86 5.66
CA GLN A 881 -52.43 75.06 4.21
C GLN A 881 -53.75 75.70 3.77
N THR A 882 -54.88 75.31 4.36
CA THR A 882 -56.19 75.94 4.07
C THR A 882 -56.23 77.38 4.61
N ARG A 883 -55.73 77.64 5.82
CA ARG A 883 -55.51 79.01 6.33
C ARG A 883 -54.62 79.84 5.41
N LEU A 884 -53.52 79.27 4.89
CA LEU A 884 -52.65 79.93 3.91
C LEU A 884 -53.42 80.26 2.61
N LYS A 885 -54.14 79.30 2.03
CA LYS A 885 -54.97 79.51 0.84
C LYS A 885 -56.03 80.59 1.04
N HIS A 886 -56.65 80.67 2.22
CA HIS A 886 -57.60 81.75 2.54
C HIS A 886 -56.91 83.11 2.71
N LEU A 887 -55.77 83.19 3.42
CA LEU A 887 -54.99 84.44 3.54
C LEU A 887 -54.45 84.92 2.18
N GLN A 888 -54.11 83.99 1.29
CA GLN A 888 -53.66 84.30 -0.06
C GLN A 888 -54.84 84.74 -0.96
N ALA A 889 -56.01 84.09 -0.86
CA ALA A 889 -57.23 84.57 -1.51
C ALA A 889 -57.67 85.96 -1.01
N VAL A 890 -57.38 86.31 0.26
CA VAL A 890 -57.57 87.68 0.79
C VAL A 890 -56.57 88.67 0.17
N LYS A 891 -55.28 88.32 0.08
CA LYS A 891 -54.28 89.14 -0.64
C LYS A 891 -54.64 89.36 -2.11
N ASP A 892 -55.16 88.32 -2.77
CA ASP A 892 -55.57 88.36 -4.18
C ASP A 892 -56.93 89.06 -4.39
N GLY A 893 -57.59 89.56 -3.34
CA GLY A 893 -58.91 90.20 -3.42
C GLY A 893 -60.08 89.27 -3.77
N ARG A 894 -59.86 87.95 -3.81
CA ARG A 894 -60.82 86.93 -4.26
C ARG A 894 -61.62 86.26 -3.13
N TYR A 895 -61.39 86.63 -1.87
CA TYR A 895 -62.07 86.05 -0.72
C TYR A 895 -63.38 86.80 -0.36
N VAL A 896 -64.49 86.06 -0.33
CA VAL A 896 -65.83 86.60 0.02
C VAL A 896 -66.13 86.37 1.50
N PHE A 897 -66.30 87.46 2.27
CA PHE A 897 -66.78 87.38 3.65
C PHE A 897 -68.24 86.91 3.69
N LEU A 898 -68.47 85.67 4.15
CA LEU A 898 -69.81 85.09 4.35
C LEU A 898 -70.67 85.88 5.35
N PHE A 899 -70.04 86.58 6.30
CA PHE A 899 -70.71 87.47 7.25
C PHE A 899 -70.00 88.84 7.26
N ARG A 900 -70.73 89.90 6.87
CA ARG A 900 -70.18 91.28 6.79
C ARG A 900 -70.26 92.09 8.08
N SER A 901 -70.91 91.58 9.14
CA SER A 901 -71.00 92.26 10.45
C SER A 901 -70.27 91.46 11.52
N LYS A 902 -69.50 92.17 12.37
CA LYS A 902 -68.82 91.58 13.53
C LYS A 902 -69.82 90.99 14.54
N GLN A 903 -71.04 91.53 14.61
CA GLN A 903 -72.09 91.00 15.50
C GLN A 903 -72.71 89.70 14.98
N SER A 904 -72.98 89.57 13.68
CA SER A 904 -73.50 88.31 13.12
C SER A 904 -72.43 87.20 13.10
N LEU A 905 -71.17 87.56 12.86
CA LEU A 905 -70.04 86.64 13.01
C LEU A 905 -69.96 86.07 14.44
N LEU A 906 -70.10 86.92 15.46
CA LEU A 906 -70.07 86.51 16.88
C LEU A 906 -71.32 85.71 17.28
N ALA A 907 -72.48 85.98 16.68
CA ALA A 907 -73.70 85.21 16.90
C ALA A 907 -73.56 83.77 16.34
N GLU A 908 -73.04 83.61 15.13
CA GLU A 908 -72.78 82.29 14.54
C GLU A 908 -71.59 81.57 15.21
N HIS A 909 -70.56 82.27 15.69
CA HIS A 909 -69.54 81.63 16.55
C HIS A 909 -70.19 81.05 17.81
N ARG A 910 -70.94 81.86 18.58
CA ARG A 910 -71.66 81.36 19.78
C ARG A 910 -72.63 80.22 19.47
N ARG A 911 -73.26 80.22 18.30
CA ARG A 911 -74.13 79.13 17.83
C ARG A 911 -73.33 77.84 17.56
N LEU A 912 -72.15 77.96 16.96
CA LEU A 912 -71.22 76.84 16.74
C LEU A 912 -70.61 76.35 18.05
N ASP A 913 -70.18 77.24 18.94
CA ASP A 913 -69.63 76.91 20.26
C ASP A 913 -70.67 76.16 21.11
N ASN A 914 -71.91 76.67 21.18
CA ASN A 914 -73.02 75.99 21.85
C ASN A 914 -73.31 74.62 21.21
N ARG A 915 -73.24 74.51 19.88
CA ARG A 915 -73.46 73.24 19.17
C ARG A 915 -72.33 72.23 19.47
N MET A 916 -71.08 72.68 19.52
CA MET A 916 -69.92 71.85 19.89
C MET A 916 -69.99 71.43 21.36
N ALA A 917 -70.47 72.30 22.25
CA ALA A 917 -70.75 71.95 23.65
C ALA A 917 -71.85 70.88 23.75
N THR A 918 -72.97 71.02 23.02
CA THR A 918 -74.01 69.97 23.01
C THR A 918 -73.53 68.64 22.42
N ILE A 919 -72.62 68.67 21.44
CA ILE A 919 -71.99 67.44 20.90
C ILE A 919 -71.05 66.84 21.95
N SER A 920 -70.32 67.64 22.72
CA SER A 920 -69.49 67.15 23.83
C SER A 920 -70.34 66.48 24.92
N THR A 921 -71.48 67.06 25.32
CA THR A 921 -72.37 66.44 26.32
C THR A 921 -73.01 65.15 25.81
N ILE A 922 -73.33 65.06 24.51
CA ILE A 922 -73.84 63.83 23.90
C ILE A 922 -72.73 62.76 23.83
N LEU A 923 -71.49 63.12 23.51
CA LEU A 923 -70.35 62.19 23.51
C LEU A 923 -70.05 61.66 24.92
N ASP A 924 -70.22 62.49 25.95
CA ASP A 924 -70.04 62.07 27.33
C ASP A 924 -71.16 61.14 27.80
N GLN A 925 -72.42 61.40 27.43
CA GLN A 925 -73.55 60.48 27.66
C GLN A 925 -73.35 59.13 26.94
N VAL A 926 -72.99 59.14 25.65
CA VAL A 926 -72.77 57.92 24.86
C VAL A 926 -71.57 57.12 25.37
N LYS A 927 -70.56 57.77 25.96
CA LYS A 927 -69.43 57.10 26.62
C LYS A 927 -69.87 56.34 27.88
N ASP A 928 -70.73 56.96 28.70
CA ASP A 928 -71.24 56.33 29.93
C ASP A 928 -72.26 55.21 29.62
N GLU A 929 -73.04 55.33 28.54
CA GLU A 929 -73.94 54.28 28.05
C GLU A 929 -73.22 53.11 27.36
N TYR A 930 -72.10 53.35 26.66
CA TYR A 930 -71.36 52.35 25.87
C TYR A 930 -69.84 52.34 26.13
N PRO A 931 -69.39 51.75 27.27
CA PRO A 931 -67.97 51.67 27.63
C PRO A 931 -67.07 51.00 26.56
N GLN A 932 -67.65 50.12 25.73
CA GLN A 932 -66.95 49.37 24.68
C GLN A 932 -66.35 50.26 23.57
N PHE A 933 -66.86 51.49 23.39
CA PHE A 933 -66.36 52.43 22.38
C PHE A 933 -65.49 53.56 22.98
N GLN A 934 -65.10 53.45 24.26
CA GLN A 934 -64.47 54.53 25.01
C GLN A 934 -63.19 55.08 24.34
N GLU A 935 -62.32 54.24 23.77
CA GLU A 935 -61.10 54.71 23.08
C GLU A 935 -61.38 55.48 21.80
N ALA A 936 -62.36 55.03 21.00
CA ALA A 936 -62.78 55.72 19.78
C ALA A 936 -63.45 57.07 20.11
N LEU A 937 -64.27 57.10 21.15
CA LEU A 937 -64.94 58.31 21.64
C LEU A 937 -63.94 59.30 22.26
N LEU A 938 -62.91 58.83 22.97
CA LEU A 938 -61.82 59.67 23.48
C LEU A 938 -61.06 60.40 22.35
N LYS A 939 -60.70 59.67 21.28
CA LYS A 939 -60.04 60.24 20.08
C LYS A 939 -60.88 61.40 19.46
N VAL A 940 -62.21 61.31 19.48
CA VAL A 940 -63.13 62.38 19.02
C VAL A 940 -63.30 63.51 20.06
N ARG A 941 -63.46 63.16 21.35
CA ARG A 941 -63.61 64.13 22.46
C ARG A 941 -62.39 65.04 22.58
N GLU A 942 -61.18 64.52 22.43
CA GLU A 942 -59.96 65.35 22.40
C GLU A 942 -59.96 66.36 21.25
N ALA A 943 -60.33 65.92 20.04
CA ALA A 943 -60.38 66.80 18.87
C ALA A 943 -61.39 67.95 19.05
N ILE A 944 -62.50 67.70 19.75
CA ILE A 944 -63.51 68.71 20.10
C ILE A 944 -63.05 69.60 21.25
N ALA A 945 -62.43 69.03 22.29
CA ALA A 945 -61.89 69.80 23.42
C ALA A 945 -60.79 70.79 22.99
N ARG A 946 -59.88 70.38 22.10
CA ARG A 946 -58.85 71.26 21.50
C ARG A 946 -59.43 72.34 20.56
N LYS A 947 -60.69 72.19 20.10
CA LYS A 947 -61.43 73.22 19.34
C LYS A 947 -62.22 74.16 20.25
N LEU A 948 -62.64 73.70 21.43
CA LEU A 948 -63.37 74.47 22.44
C LEU A 948 -62.45 75.25 23.40
N GLN A 949 -61.17 74.87 23.53
CA GLN A 949 -60.19 75.73 24.19
C GLN A 949 -60.09 77.06 23.43
N PRO A 950 -60.39 78.22 24.08
CA PRO A 950 -60.15 79.50 23.46
C PRO A 950 -58.64 79.65 23.26
N SER A 951 -58.21 79.84 22.01
CA SER A 951 -56.83 80.27 21.76
C SER A 951 -56.65 81.65 22.36
N GLY A 952 -56.03 81.73 23.55
CA GLY A 952 -55.67 82.98 24.19
C GLY A 952 -54.89 83.87 23.21
N PRO A 953 -55.04 85.20 23.29
CA PRO A 953 -54.26 86.09 22.45
C PRO A 953 -52.76 85.93 22.76
N PRO A 954 -51.88 86.08 21.76
CA PRO A 954 -50.47 86.38 22.00
C PRO A 954 -50.32 87.79 22.61
#